data_AF-A0A4P5XCA2-F1
#
_entry.id   AF-A0A4P5XCA2-F1
#
_cell.length_a   1.000
_cell.length_b   1.000
_cell.length_c   1.000
_cell.angle_alpha   90.00
_cell.angle_beta   90.00
_cell.angle_gamma   90.00
#
_symmetry.space_group_name_H-M   'P 1'
#
loop_
_entity.id
_entity.type
_entity.pdbx_description
1 polymer ?
#
loop_
_entity_poly.entity_id
_entity_poly.type
_entity_poly.pdbx_seq_one_letter_code
_entity_poly.pdbx_strand_id
1 'polypeptide(L)'
;MPMSFSPVADLFVRSIKTMLGDATAVAVEQLENRSMLAGSPLPTISQLESPTNTVVRFETNQGDFDVELFNGAAPNTVANFLNYVRSGRYDQTFVQRSNRVNDPGQLGGIGVLQAGGFAFSQTEGLSAVPTDTPVAFEQTGRTNAERTLAMARTSNPNSATSQFFINTVANAALDPANNRFAVFGRVIQGWDVVQAIAALNRVDARNDPAFAGTFSGNFQNLPVTAAHNTSQGVRETSLVQFVNVDVIKPSEIAGFFSQELVTPEGFRSDFTTESVDLYNPNSVTTRYQIIARYEIGGKDNGFDAGGRDQVVASGVINPGSKARVLITSTAAGSTDLTRNGAYALVAQFAFAETATNLQPVAASITRDDFGTSTSEAFVNPAAFTNTQLRNWTFARIERNPDSLEYLLLYNLSTNTANVTIEFLTPNGLRTVTRTIPAYTRGGVGVADQGFGDGILSARVTSNENVIATLTDWDIVNPASTVPRLAIPSYMVNGSVGGGSTVGSISRVVRPASGAAELSIYNSGTSTANVSILYSGLTPLGATSVSVLPGTRATVPLDQGPTETPVSVIYDAGLNPVTVQYTNVPEVFFPTPGLPSFRVDGFANQFASSVPTIATFAQGLFESSTATGTSTEVLSIFNPLQSIAMTYTVTYRFTDGTAIVGASGTLNGRNSVDVTTQGLTNVLAKINSGANFRNYAIIVTGSANLTSGTSAFAGIANLTRVDTRTAKAVMSGPFVNGIALALTSTDVVGVVNN
;
A
#
# COMPACT_ATOMS: atom_id res chain seq x y z
N MET A 1 50.19 30.13 14.76
CA MET A 1 48.74 30.28 14.98
C MET A 1 48.03 29.27 14.11
N PRO A 2 47.47 28.18 14.65
CA PRO A 2 46.59 27.31 13.89
C PRO A 2 45.16 27.87 13.93
N MET A 3 44.52 27.91 12.76
CA MET A 3 43.14 28.37 12.59
C MET A 3 42.16 27.40 13.24
N SER A 4 41.21 27.94 13.98
CA SER A 4 40.12 27.20 14.63
C SER A 4 39.07 26.78 13.60
N PHE A 5 38.76 25.48 13.57
CA PHE A 5 37.55 24.96 12.94
C PHE A 5 36.37 25.01 13.94
N SER A 6 35.17 25.27 13.41
CA SER A 6 33.89 25.45 14.12
C SER A 6 33.44 24.19 14.92
N PRO A 7 32.80 24.34 16.10
CA PRO A 7 32.43 23.24 17.00
C PRO A 7 31.25 22.36 16.53
N VAL A 8 30.70 22.59 15.33
CA VAL A 8 29.51 21.86 14.84
C VAL A 8 29.84 20.46 14.31
N ALA A 9 31.09 20.22 13.88
CA ALA A 9 31.49 18.92 13.32
C ALA A 9 31.80 17.84 14.38
N ASP A 10 32.16 18.22 15.62
CA ASP A 10 32.55 17.27 16.69
C ASP A 10 31.33 16.70 17.46
N LEU A 11 30.14 17.28 17.28
CA LEU A 11 28.89 16.79 17.87
C LEU A 11 28.27 15.63 17.06
N PHE A 12 28.52 15.58 15.75
CA PHE A 12 28.00 14.55 14.85
C PHE A 12 28.73 13.21 15.02
N VAL A 13 30.04 13.25 15.33
CA VAL A 13 30.88 12.04 15.46
C VAL A 13 30.78 11.40 16.85
N ARG A 14 30.52 12.17 17.93
CA ARG A 14 30.32 11.58 19.28
C ARG A 14 28.98 10.86 19.43
N SER A 15 27.95 11.30 18.71
CA SER A 15 26.60 10.69 18.80
C SER A 15 26.54 9.28 18.21
N ILE A 16 27.44 8.93 17.28
CA ILE A 16 27.49 7.60 16.64
C ILE A 16 28.22 6.57 17.52
N LYS A 17 29.18 6.98 18.36
CA LYS A 17 29.96 6.06 19.21
C LYS A 17 29.27 5.65 20.51
N THR A 18 28.21 6.33 20.94
CA THR A 18 27.41 5.94 22.11
C THR A 18 26.22 5.04 21.74
N MET A 19 25.88 4.91 20.45
CA MET A 19 24.82 4.02 19.95
C MET A 19 25.27 2.57 19.69
N LEU A 20 26.57 2.26 19.79
CA LEU A 20 27.15 0.95 19.47
C LEU A 20 27.56 0.14 20.71
N GLY A 21 26.84 0.30 21.83
CA GLY A 21 27.05 -0.49 23.05
C GLY A 21 26.27 -1.80 23.07
N ASP A 22 26.98 -2.92 22.90
CA ASP A 22 26.64 -4.29 23.30
C ASP A 22 25.23 -4.83 23.00
N ALA A 23 25.00 -5.22 21.74
CA ALA A 23 23.94 -6.17 21.39
C ALA A 23 24.47 -7.61 21.41
N THR A 24 24.66 -8.18 22.60
CA THR A 24 24.82 -9.63 22.75
C THR A 24 23.44 -10.27 22.92
N ALA A 25 23.09 -11.11 21.94
CA ALA A 25 22.11 -12.19 21.97
C ALA A 25 20.95 -12.07 22.99
N VAL A 26 19.82 -11.51 22.58
CA VAL A 26 18.55 -11.76 23.26
C VAL A 26 18.02 -13.10 22.77
N ALA A 27 17.91 -14.04 23.70
CA ALA A 27 17.33 -15.36 23.50
C ALA A 27 15.92 -15.24 22.92
N VAL A 28 15.70 -15.88 21.77
CA VAL A 28 14.41 -16.01 21.11
C VAL A 28 13.48 -16.79 22.04
N GLU A 29 12.51 -16.09 22.63
CA GLU A 29 11.39 -16.75 23.31
C GLU A 29 10.61 -17.56 22.26
N GLN A 30 10.33 -18.84 22.56
CA GLN A 30 9.64 -19.72 21.62
C GLN A 30 8.27 -19.14 21.27
N LEU A 31 8.07 -18.83 19.99
CA LEU A 31 6.80 -18.39 19.44
C LEU A 31 5.79 -19.56 19.49
N GLU A 32 4.75 -19.41 20.29
CA GLU A 32 3.62 -20.34 20.29
C GLU A 32 2.89 -20.30 18.94
N ASN A 33 2.55 -21.48 18.42
CA ASN A 33 1.71 -21.64 17.25
C ASN A 33 0.31 -21.06 17.51
N ARG A 34 -0.04 -19.96 16.84
CA ARG A 34 -1.44 -19.50 16.73
C ARG A 34 -1.96 -19.88 15.33
N SER A 35 -2.89 -20.83 15.33
CA SER A 35 -3.59 -21.33 14.13
C SER A 35 -4.32 -20.20 13.41
N MET A 36 -4.27 -20.21 12.07
CA MET A 36 -5.28 -19.50 11.25
C MET A 36 -6.69 -20.04 11.58
N LEU A 37 -7.80 -19.34 11.34
CA LEU A 37 -8.14 -18.35 10.31
C LEU A 37 -9.07 -17.28 10.92
N ALA A 38 -8.81 -15.97 10.83
CA ALA A 38 -9.73 -14.99 11.44
C ALA A 38 -9.39 -13.52 11.15
N GLY A 39 -10.32 -12.57 11.27
CA GLY A 39 -11.57 -12.76 11.98
C GLY A 39 -12.81 -12.33 11.24
N SER A 40 -13.81 -13.18 11.39
CA SER A 40 -15.21 -12.94 11.10
C SER A 40 -15.54 -12.58 9.63
N PRO A 41 -16.36 -13.39 8.92
CA PRO A 41 -16.94 -12.94 7.65
C PRO A 41 -17.62 -11.58 7.88
N LEU A 42 -17.67 -10.72 6.86
CA LEU A 42 -18.42 -9.46 6.98
C LEU A 42 -19.86 -9.76 7.42
N PRO A 43 -20.44 -8.96 8.33
CA PRO A 43 -21.83 -9.12 8.69
C PRO A 43 -22.70 -8.85 7.46
N THR A 44 -23.91 -9.39 7.46
CA THR A 44 -24.91 -9.12 6.43
C THR A 44 -25.59 -7.78 6.71
N ILE A 45 -25.95 -7.02 5.67
CA ILE A 45 -26.66 -5.74 5.84
C ILE A 45 -28.00 -5.92 6.57
N SER A 46 -28.64 -7.08 6.44
CA SER A 46 -29.89 -7.42 7.15
C SER A 46 -29.75 -7.56 8.67
N GLN A 47 -28.52 -7.69 9.20
CA GLN A 47 -28.27 -7.66 10.65
C GLN A 47 -28.30 -6.24 11.22
N LEU A 48 -28.19 -5.21 10.37
CA LEU A 48 -28.18 -3.81 10.78
C LEU A 48 -29.60 -3.31 11.07
N GLU A 49 -29.73 -2.41 12.04
CA GLU A 49 -30.98 -1.67 12.28
C GLU A 49 -31.23 -0.68 11.14
N SER A 50 -30.15 -0.10 10.60
CA SER A 50 -30.21 0.69 9.37
C SER A 50 -29.10 0.29 8.40
N PRO A 51 -29.42 0.04 7.12
CA PRO A 51 -28.42 -0.30 6.11
C PRO A 51 -27.42 0.83 5.85
N THR A 52 -27.70 2.06 6.29
CA THR A 52 -26.82 3.22 6.13
C THR A 52 -26.00 3.55 7.39
N ASN A 53 -26.14 2.76 8.46
CA ASN A 53 -25.32 2.88 9.65
C ASN A 53 -23.86 2.47 9.38
N THR A 54 -22.94 3.07 10.12
CA THR A 54 -21.52 2.73 10.06
C THR A 54 -21.30 1.43 10.82
N VAL A 55 -20.40 0.57 10.34
CA VAL A 55 -19.97 -0.64 11.07
C VAL A 55 -18.47 -0.55 11.30
N VAL A 56 -18.07 -0.80 12.55
CA VAL A 56 -16.68 -0.81 13.01
C VAL A 56 -16.32 -2.21 13.46
N ARG A 57 -15.21 -2.74 12.98
CA ARG A 57 -14.62 -4.00 13.41
C ARG A 57 -13.56 -3.74 14.46
N PHE A 58 -13.61 -4.52 15.53
CA PHE A 58 -12.54 -4.61 16.51
C PHE A 58 -11.82 -5.94 16.31
N GLU A 59 -10.58 -5.85 15.83
CA GLU A 59 -9.70 -7.01 15.72
C GLU A 59 -8.92 -7.12 17.02
N THR A 60 -9.04 -8.25 17.71
CA THR A 60 -8.40 -8.44 19.01
C THR A 60 -7.55 -9.69 19.01
N ASN A 61 -6.59 -9.78 19.92
CA ASN A 61 -5.83 -11.00 20.12
C ASN A 61 -6.64 -12.17 20.72
N GLN A 62 -7.96 -11.99 20.92
CA GLN A 62 -8.95 -12.98 21.36
C GLN A 62 -9.98 -13.32 20.27
N GLY A 63 -9.88 -12.72 19.08
CA GLY A 63 -10.87 -12.82 18.00
C GLY A 63 -11.57 -11.50 17.70
N ASP A 64 -12.39 -11.48 16.66
CA ASP A 64 -12.95 -10.24 16.10
C ASP A 64 -14.43 -10.09 16.42
N PHE A 65 -14.87 -8.86 16.66
CA PHE A 65 -16.28 -8.52 16.80
C PHE A 65 -16.63 -7.23 16.06
N ASP A 66 -17.87 -7.16 15.57
CA ASP A 66 -18.36 -6.03 14.77
C ASP A 66 -19.43 -5.25 15.51
N VAL A 67 -19.36 -3.93 15.41
CA VAL A 67 -20.27 -2.99 16.05
C VAL A 67 -20.97 -2.13 15.01
N GLU A 68 -22.30 -2.16 15.02
CA GLU A 68 -23.13 -1.17 14.34
C GLU A 68 -23.20 0.10 15.18
N LEU A 69 -22.90 1.26 14.57
CA LEU A 69 -23.02 2.57 15.19
C LEU A 69 -24.36 3.21 14.84
N PHE A 70 -25.01 3.82 15.83
CA PHE A 70 -26.31 4.47 15.67
C PHE A 70 -26.14 5.91 15.16
N ASN A 71 -25.70 6.05 13.91
CA ASN A 71 -25.37 7.33 13.27
C ASN A 71 -26.45 8.41 13.46
N GLY A 72 -27.74 8.03 13.38
CA GLY A 72 -28.85 8.96 13.56
C GLY A 72 -29.26 9.24 15.01
N ALA A 73 -29.06 8.29 15.93
CA ALA A 73 -29.50 8.43 17.32
C ALA A 73 -28.47 9.12 18.22
N ALA A 74 -27.18 9.03 17.86
CA ALA A 74 -26.07 9.59 18.63
C ALA A 74 -25.01 10.24 17.72
N PRO A 75 -25.37 11.20 16.85
CA PRO A 75 -24.50 11.69 15.79
C PRO A 75 -23.19 12.29 16.31
N ASN A 76 -23.21 13.06 17.41
CA ASN A 76 -21.98 13.67 17.94
C ASN A 76 -21.10 12.64 18.64
N THR A 77 -21.71 11.69 19.36
CA THR A 77 -21.00 10.60 20.05
C THR A 77 -20.35 9.66 19.04
N VAL A 78 -21.06 9.31 17.97
CA VAL A 78 -20.55 8.51 16.85
C VAL A 78 -19.42 9.26 16.13
N ALA A 79 -19.58 10.56 15.86
CA ALA A 79 -18.52 11.35 15.24
C ALA A 79 -17.25 11.40 16.11
N ASN A 80 -17.40 11.61 17.42
CA ASN A 80 -16.30 11.54 18.39
C ASN A 80 -15.62 10.17 18.37
N PHE A 81 -16.39 9.08 18.50
CA PHE A 81 -15.84 7.72 18.49
C PHE A 81 -15.10 7.41 17.17
N LEU A 82 -15.71 7.75 16.03
CA LEU A 82 -15.10 7.57 14.71
C LEU A 82 -13.84 8.42 14.51
N ASN A 83 -13.69 9.54 15.22
CA ASN A 83 -12.46 10.33 15.16
C ASN A 83 -11.27 9.55 15.73
N TYR A 84 -11.45 8.86 16.86
CA TYR A 84 -10.41 8.01 17.46
C TYR A 84 -10.11 6.76 16.62
N VAL A 85 -11.15 6.15 16.03
CA VAL A 85 -11.01 5.04 15.06
C VAL A 85 -10.17 5.50 13.87
N ARG A 86 -10.58 6.59 13.20
CA ARG A 86 -9.93 7.09 11.99
C ARG A 86 -8.52 7.63 12.23
N SER A 87 -8.19 8.07 13.44
CA SER A 87 -6.84 8.50 13.78
C SER A 87 -5.95 7.37 14.33
N GLY A 88 -6.42 6.11 14.31
CA GLY A 88 -5.71 4.95 14.86
C GLY A 88 -5.42 5.05 16.36
N ARG A 89 -6.16 5.88 17.10
CA ARG A 89 -5.95 6.10 18.53
C ARG A 89 -6.47 4.95 19.39
N TYR A 90 -7.28 4.06 18.82
CA TYR A 90 -7.71 2.83 19.47
C TYR A 90 -6.81 1.63 19.16
N ASP A 91 -5.94 1.72 18.16
CA ASP A 91 -5.01 0.65 17.84
C ASP A 91 -4.06 0.42 19.01
N GLN A 92 -3.81 -0.84 19.32
CA GLN A 92 -2.98 -1.31 20.43
C GLN A 92 -3.45 -0.85 21.82
N THR A 93 -4.63 -0.25 21.92
CA THR A 93 -5.30 -0.10 23.22
C THR A 93 -5.75 -1.48 23.72
N PHE A 94 -6.04 -1.59 25.00
CA PHE A 94 -6.48 -2.85 25.59
C PHE A 94 -7.75 -2.68 26.42
N VAL A 95 -8.41 -3.79 26.72
CA VAL A 95 -9.54 -3.81 27.65
C VAL A 95 -9.01 -3.55 29.06
N GLN A 96 -9.03 -2.28 29.51
CA GLN A 96 -8.45 -1.90 30.79
C GLN A 96 -9.24 -2.42 32.01
N ARG A 97 -10.54 -2.72 31.85
CA ARG A 97 -11.40 -3.13 32.96
C ARG A 97 -12.53 -4.05 32.50
N SER A 98 -12.75 -5.12 33.25
CA SER A 98 -13.86 -6.06 33.07
C SER A 98 -14.62 -6.20 34.38
N ASN A 99 -15.83 -5.63 34.45
CA ASN A 99 -16.70 -5.78 35.61
C ASN A 99 -17.72 -6.89 35.36
N ARG A 100 -17.97 -7.71 36.38
CA ARG A 100 -19.04 -8.71 36.39
C ARG A 100 -20.11 -8.35 37.42
N VAL A 101 -21.32 -8.85 37.18
CA VAL A 101 -22.52 -8.68 38.02
C VAL A 101 -22.25 -8.97 39.51
N ASN A 102 -21.35 -9.92 39.79
CA ASN A 102 -21.11 -10.47 41.11
C ASN A 102 -19.80 -9.94 41.76
N ASP A 103 -19.17 -8.90 41.19
CA ASP A 103 -17.88 -8.43 41.70
C ASP A 103 -18.01 -7.81 43.11
N PRO A 104 -17.15 -8.22 44.07
CA PRO A 104 -17.18 -7.69 45.43
C PRO A 104 -16.96 -6.17 45.48
N GLY A 105 -17.81 -5.43 46.21
CA GLY A 105 -17.64 -3.98 46.43
C GLY A 105 -18.14 -3.08 45.30
N GLN A 106 -18.74 -3.62 44.24
CA GLN A 106 -19.44 -2.85 43.19
C GLN A 106 -20.94 -2.74 43.51
N LEU A 107 -21.61 -1.71 42.98
CA LEU A 107 -23.09 -1.64 42.98
C LEU A 107 -23.61 -2.85 42.19
N GLY A 108 -24.09 -3.87 42.90
CA GLY A 108 -24.43 -5.18 42.36
C GLY A 108 -25.35 -5.10 41.15
N GLY A 109 -25.03 -5.86 40.10
CA GLY A 109 -25.84 -5.89 38.88
C GLY A 109 -25.13 -5.45 37.60
N ILE A 110 -23.97 -4.78 37.68
CA ILE A 110 -23.34 -4.18 36.49
C ILE A 110 -22.31 -5.12 35.84
N GLY A 111 -22.53 -5.46 34.58
CA GLY A 111 -21.57 -6.19 33.75
C GLY A 111 -21.13 -5.37 32.54
N VAL A 112 -19.85 -5.01 32.48
CA VAL A 112 -19.28 -4.20 31.38
C VAL A 112 -17.81 -4.55 31.09
N LEU A 113 -17.42 -4.44 29.82
CA LEU A 113 -16.02 -4.37 29.40
C LEU A 113 -15.70 -2.92 29.00
N GLN A 114 -14.72 -2.30 29.62
CA GLN A 114 -14.33 -0.91 29.36
C GLN A 114 -12.94 -0.85 28.70
N ALA A 115 -12.85 -0.05 27.63
CA ALA A 115 -11.68 0.04 26.78
C ALA A 115 -11.42 1.49 26.28
N GLY A 116 -10.45 1.68 25.39
CA GLY A 116 -10.19 2.95 24.69
C GLY A 116 -9.54 4.04 25.53
N GLY A 117 -8.99 3.69 26.70
CA GLY A 117 -8.36 4.64 27.62
C GLY A 117 -6.83 4.61 27.60
N PHE A 118 -6.24 3.46 27.35
CA PHE A 118 -4.81 3.22 27.55
C PHE A 118 -4.22 2.28 26.51
N ALA A 119 -2.96 2.51 26.17
CA ALA A 119 -2.12 1.61 25.39
C ALA A 119 -0.89 1.22 26.23
N PHE A 120 -0.33 0.05 25.96
CA PHE A 120 0.85 -0.44 26.68
C PHE A 120 1.76 -1.20 25.72
N SER A 121 3.05 -0.83 25.75
CA SER A 121 4.13 -1.67 25.24
C SER A 121 5.23 -1.82 26.29
N GLN A 122 6.06 -2.85 26.19
CA GLN A 122 7.22 -2.98 27.07
C GLN A 122 8.28 -1.91 26.80
N THR A 123 8.35 -1.39 25.58
CA THR A 123 9.34 -0.39 25.18
C THR A 123 8.97 1.02 25.63
N GLU A 124 7.69 1.40 25.52
CA GLU A 124 7.20 2.76 25.82
C GLU A 124 6.49 2.84 27.18
N GLY A 125 6.13 1.68 27.76
CA GLY A 125 5.33 1.61 28.98
C GLY A 125 3.86 1.95 28.76
N LEU A 126 3.16 2.22 29.86
CA LEU A 126 1.76 2.59 29.86
C LEU A 126 1.58 4.04 29.40
N SER A 127 0.71 4.27 28.42
CA SER A 127 0.31 5.60 27.96
C SER A 127 -1.21 5.73 27.94
N ALA A 128 -1.69 6.95 28.24
CA ALA A 128 -3.10 7.29 28.07
C ALA A 128 -3.36 7.68 26.60
N VAL A 129 -4.52 7.30 26.08
CA VAL A 129 -4.95 7.72 24.74
C VAL A 129 -5.10 9.25 24.74
N PRO A 130 -4.46 9.98 23.81
CA PRO A 130 -4.65 11.43 23.68
C PRO A 130 -6.11 11.76 23.38
N THR A 131 -6.74 12.58 24.22
CA THR A 131 -8.18 12.87 24.13
C THR A 131 -8.46 14.22 23.46
N ASP A 132 -9.52 14.25 22.65
CA ASP A 132 -10.11 15.48 22.12
C ASP A 132 -10.96 16.20 23.17
N THR A 133 -11.55 17.34 22.78
CA THR A 133 -12.54 18.04 23.60
C THR A 133 -13.71 17.10 23.93
N PRO A 134 -14.17 17.06 25.19
CA PRO A 134 -15.28 16.20 25.56
C PRO A 134 -16.53 16.43 24.73
N VAL A 135 -17.20 15.34 24.35
CA VAL A 135 -18.49 15.38 23.64
C VAL A 135 -19.62 15.62 24.63
N ALA A 136 -20.59 16.45 24.23
CA ALA A 136 -21.81 16.69 25.01
C ALA A 136 -22.65 15.41 25.12
N PHE A 137 -23.34 15.23 26.24
CA PHE A 137 -24.24 14.11 26.44
C PHE A 137 -25.41 14.16 25.44
N GLU A 138 -25.64 13.07 24.72
CA GLU A 138 -26.77 12.90 23.82
C GLU A 138 -27.83 11.98 24.42
N GLN A 139 -29.07 12.45 24.48
CA GLN A 139 -30.20 11.61 24.88
C GLN A 139 -30.66 10.79 23.67
N THR A 140 -30.13 9.58 23.55
CA THR A 140 -30.29 8.75 22.33
C THR A 140 -31.61 7.98 22.26
N GLY A 141 -32.39 7.97 23.35
CA GLY A 141 -33.61 7.16 23.45
C GLY A 141 -33.37 5.66 23.58
N ARG A 142 -32.11 5.23 23.74
CA ARG A 142 -31.69 3.82 23.84
C ARG A 142 -31.27 3.46 25.26
N THR A 143 -31.56 2.23 25.67
CA THR A 143 -31.18 1.70 26.99
C THR A 143 -29.83 1.00 26.92
N ASN A 144 -29.11 0.90 28.05
CA ASN A 144 -27.87 0.15 28.22
C ASN A 144 -28.19 -1.36 28.31
N ALA A 145 -28.84 -1.89 27.28
CA ALA A 145 -29.15 -3.29 27.13
C ALA A 145 -27.89 -4.12 26.86
N GLU A 146 -27.98 -5.44 27.01
CA GLU A 146 -26.91 -6.35 26.60
C GLU A 146 -26.49 -6.06 25.15
N ARG A 147 -25.19 -6.19 24.86
CA ARG A 147 -24.56 -5.95 23.55
C ARG A 147 -24.46 -4.50 23.12
N THR A 148 -24.97 -3.55 23.89
CA THR A 148 -24.86 -2.12 23.52
C THR A 148 -23.52 -1.52 23.93
N LEU A 149 -23.09 -0.49 23.21
CA LEU A 149 -21.93 0.33 23.53
C LEU A 149 -22.37 1.70 24.02
N ALA A 150 -21.71 2.20 25.06
CA ALA A 150 -21.89 3.55 25.58
C ALA A 150 -20.56 4.20 25.96
N MET A 151 -20.51 5.54 25.91
CA MET A 151 -19.30 6.28 26.26
C MET A 151 -19.10 6.31 27.77
N ALA A 152 -17.89 6.02 28.24
CA ALA A 152 -17.52 6.25 29.63
C ALA A 152 -17.27 7.74 29.89
N ARG A 153 -17.51 8.17 31.14
CA ARG A 153 -17.36 9.55 31.57
C ARG A 153 -17.09 9.66 33.07
N THR A 154 -16.74 10.87 33.51
CA THR A 154 -16.68 11.25 34.93
C THR A 154 -18.08 11.55 35.46
N SER A 155 -18.19 12.11 36.67
CA SER A 155 -19.47 12.58 37.22
C SER A 155 -20.16 13.65 36.35
N ASN A 156 -19.39 14.44 35.61
CA ASN A 156 -19.92 15.42 34.66
C ASN A 156 -20.51 14.70 33.41
N PRO A 157 -21.81 14.89 33.08
CA PRO A 157 -22.44 14.29 31.91
C PRO A 157 -21.74 14.60 30.59
N ASN A 158 -21.15 15.79 30.45
CA ASN A 158 -20.49 16.28 29.23
C ASN A 158 -18.97 16.07 29.26
N SER A 159 -18.50 14.97 29.84
CA SER A 159 -17.07 14.69 30.01
C SER A 159 -16.59 13.45 29.24
N ALA A 160 -17.40 12.91 28.33
CA ALA A 160 -17.03 11.74 27.54
C ALA A 160 -15.96 12.13 26.51
N THR A 161 -14.89 11.33 26.41
CA THR A 161 -13.79 11.54 25.45
C THR A 161 -13.54 10.29 24.62
N SER A 162 -12.50 9.49 24.91
CA SER A 162 -12.13 8.30 24.13
C SER A 162 -12.68 7.00 24.72
N GLN A 163 -12.91 6.95 26.03
CA GLN A 163 -13.26 5.70 26.71
C GLN A 163 -14.70 5.29 26.44
N PHE A 164 -14.91 4.01 26.17
CA PHE A 164 -16.24 3.42 25.98
C PHE A 164 -16.32 2.10 26.73
N PHE A 165 -17.54 1.58 26.88
CA PHE A 165 -17.77 0.25 27.41
C PHE A 165 -18.82 -0.53 26.61
N ILE A 166 -18.68 -1.85 26.61
CA ILE A 166 -19.62 -2.81 26.05
C ILE A 166 -20.42 -3.41 27.22
N ASN A 167 -21.74 -3.33 27.16
CA ASN A 167 -22.65 -3.93 28.13
C ASN A 167 -22.70 -5.46 27.96
N THR A 168 -22.17 -6.23 28.92
CA THR A 168 -22.16 -7.71 28.89
C THR A 168 -23.44 -8.33 29.45
N VAL A 169 -24.27 -7.51 30.08
CA VAL A 169 -25.63 -7.81 30.56
C VAL A 169 -26.51 -6.56 30.38
N ALA A 170 -27.81 -6.67 30.64
CA ALA A 170 -28.69 -5.50 30.68
C ALA A 170 -28.44 -4.67 31.94
N ASN A 171 -28.00 -3.43 31.77
CA ASN A 171 -27.62 -2.52 32.85
C ASN A 171 -28.60 -1.35 32.96
N ALA A 172 -29.85 -1.60 33.38
CA ALA A 172 -30.88 -0.55 33.51
C ALA A 172 -30.45 0.60 34.45
N ALA A 173 -29.59 0.29 35.43
CA ALA A 173 -28.97 1.31 36.28
C ALA A 173 -28.05 2.27 35.52
N LEU A 174 -27.65 2.00 34.28
CA LEU A 174 -26.81 2.88 33.47
C LEU A 174 -27.63 3.68 32.44
N ASP A 175 -28.96 3.51 32.41
CA ASP A 175 -29.81 4.09 31.38
C ASP A 175 -29.79 5.63 31.34
N PRO A 176 -29.84 6.23 30.12
CA PRO A 176 -29.72 7.66 29.92
C PRO A 176 -30.90 8.47 30.48
N ALA A 177 -32.01 7.83 30.89
CA ALA A 177 -33.17 8.48 31.52
C ALA A 177 -32.83 9.32 32.77
N ASN A 178 -31.59 9.21 33.29
CA ASN A 178 -31.04 10.04 34.37
C ASN A 178 -29.66 10.66 34.00
N ASN A 179 -29.45 11.05 32.74
CA ASN A 179 -28.17 11.58 32.23
C ASN A 179 -26.98 10.65 32.47
N ARG A 180 -27.17 9.32 32.49
CA ARG A 180 -26.12 8.36 32.84
C ARG A 180 -25.17 8.11 31.67
N PHE A 181 -25.46 7.19 30.74
CA PHE A 181 -24.52 6.88 29.66
C PHE A 181 -25.23 6.81 28.31
N ALA A 182 -24.73 7.57 27.33
CA ALA A 182 -25.29 7.65 25.98
C ALA A 182 -24.91 6.40 25.17
N VAL A 183 -25.92 5.62 24.79
CA VAL A 183 -25.73 4.42 23.97
C VAL A 183 -25.63 4.81 22.51
N PHE A 184 -24.50 4.48 21.87
CA PHE A 184 -24.16 4.92 20.51
C PHE A 184 -23.92 3.78 19.52
N GLY A 185 -23.95 2.52 19.97
CA GLY A 185 -23.82 1.37 19.07
C GLY A 185 -24.21 0.05 19.72
N ARG A 186 -24.08 -1.05 18.96
CA ARG A 186 -24.30 -2.42 19.44
C ARG A 186 -23.41 -3.43 18.72
N VAL A 187 -23.02 -4.48 19.42
CA VAL A 187 -22.34 -5.65 18.84
C VAL A 187 -23.34 -6.43 17.99
N ILE A 188 -23.01 -6.64 16.71
CA ILE A 188 -23.83 -7.36 15.73
C ILE A 188 -23.23 -8.72 15.34
N GLN A 189 -21.93 -8.91 15.53
CA GLN A 189 -21.21 -10.16 15.26
C GLN A 189 -20.04 -10.32 16.24
N GLY A 190 -19.62 -11.55 16.53
CA GLY A 190 -18.54 -11.84 17.49
C GLY A 190 -18.96 -11.66 18.95
N TRP A 191 -20.25 -11.87 19.26
CA TRP A 191 -20.73 -11.77 20.64
C TRP A 191 -20.11 -12.81 21.58
N ASP A 192 -19.86 -14.01 21.06
CA ASP A 192 -19.13 -15.08 21.73
C ASP A 192 -17.69 -14.67 22.08
N VAL A 193 -17.01 -13.92 21.21
CA VAL A 193 -15.69 -13.33 21.50
C VAL A 193 -15.78 -12.34 22.67
N VAL A 194 -16.74 -11.43 22.64
CA VAL A 194 -16.97 -10.47 23.73
C VAL A 194 -17.27 -11.19 25.06
N GLN A 195 -18.08 -12.26 25.02
CA GLN A 195 -18.37 -13.09 26.19
C GLN A 195 -17.13 -13.85 26.68
N ALA A 196 -16.29 -14.37 25.78
CA ALA A 196 -15.04 -15.03 26.11
C ALA A 196 -14.07 -14.06 26.82
N ILE A 197 -13.93 -12.84 26.30
CA ILE A 197 -13.15 -11.77 26.94
C ILE A 197 -13.70 -11.46 28.35
N ALA A 198 -15.02 -11.33 28.47
CA ALA A 198 -15.67 -11.11 29.77
C ALA A 198 -15.45 -12.28 30.75
N ALA A 199 -15.26 -13.50 30.24
CA ALA A 199 -15.01 -14.72 31.01
C ALA A 199 -13.54 -14.90 31.45
N LEU A 200 -12.58 -14.14 30.91
CA LEU A 200 -11.17 -14.21 31.28
C LEU A 200 -10.91 -13.95 32.77
N ASN A 201 -9.77 -14.48 33.25
CA ASN A 201 -9.26 -14.18 34.59
C ASN A 201 -8.99 -12.69 34.73
N ARG A 202 -9.23 -12.15 35.92
CA ARG A 202 -8.99 -10.75 36.26
C ARG A 202 -7.93 -10.64 37.32
N VAL A 203 -7.08 -9.64 37.21
CA VAL A 203 -6.05 -9.32 38.20
C VAL A 203 -6.19 -7.87 38.66
N ASP A 204 -5.82 -7.62 39.92
CA ASP A 204 -5.63 -6.27 40.44
C ASP A 204 -4.21 -5.83 40.11
N ALA A 205 -4.06 -5.12 38.99
CA ALA A 205 -2.77 -4.66 38.48
C ALA A 205 -2.40 -3.26 38.97
N ARG A 206 -3.07 -2.73 40.01
CA ARG A 206 -2.75 -1.40 40.59
C ARG A 206 -1.31 -1.29 41.08
N ASN A 207 -0.78 -2.39 41.61
CA ASN A 207 0.58 -2.45 42.15
C ASN A 207 1.56 -3.15 41.19
N ASP A 208 1.13 -3.44 39.97
CA ASP A 208 2.02 -4.04 38.97
C ASP A 208 3.04 -2.98 38.53
N PRO A 209 4.35 -3.29 38.51
CA PRO A 209 5.38 -2.37 38.07
C PRO A 209 5.15 -1.82 36.65
N ALA A 210 4.50 -2.59 35.77
CA ALA A 210 4.16 -2.16 34.41
C ALA A 210 3.19 -0.97 34.38
N PHE A 211 2.36 -0.81 35.41
CA PHE A 211 1.33 0.23 35.52
C PHE A 211 1.52 1.16 36.73
N ALA A 212 2.72 1.13 37.33
CA ALA A 212 3.05 2.03 38.42
C ALA A 212 2.93 3.49 37.98
N GLY A 213 2.36 4.34 38.86
CA GLY A 213 2.20 5.77 38.60
C GLY A 213 0.73 6.24 38.59
N THR A 214 0.49 7.36 37.91
CA THR A 214 -0.74 8.17 38.00
C THR A 214 -2.01 7.42 37.60
N PHE A 215 -1.91 6.39 36.76
CA PHE A 215 -3.07 5.68 36.21
C PHE A 215 -3.39 4.35 36.90
N SER A 216 -2.60 3.94 37.90
CA SER A 216 -2.72 2.64 38.58
C SER A 216 -4.16 2.30 38.99
N GLY A 217 -4.90 3.27 39.54
CA GLY A 217 -6.28 3.10 40.01
C GLY A 217 -7.29 2.59 38.99
N ASN A 218 -6.97 2.61 37.69
CA ASN A 218 -7.83 2.14 36.61
C ASN A 218 -7.80 0.61 36.39
N PHE A 219 -6.82 -0.11 36.96
CA PHE A 219 -6.53 -1.51 36.61
C PHE A 219 -6.87 -2.52 37.71
N GLN A 220 -7.94 -2.28 38.46
CA GLN A 220 -8.39 -3.14 39.57
C GLN A 220 -8.97 -4.48 39.12
N ASN A 221 -9.63 -4.48 37.96
CA ASN A 221 -10.33 -5.63 37.39
C ASN A 221 -9.84 -5.86 35.95
N LEU A 222 -8.52 -5.92 35.77
CA LEU A 222 -7.91 -6.04 34.44
C LEU A 222 -8.08 -7.48 33.93
N PRO A 223 -8.81 -7.72 32.82
CA PRO A 223 -8.85 -9.04 32.21
C PRO A 223 -7.49 -9.37 31.59
N VAL A 224 -6.99 -10.57 31.86
CA VAL A 224 -5.71 -11.06 31.33
C VAL A 224 -5.87 -12.36 30.57
N THR A 225 -5.05 -12.52 29.53
CA THR A 225 -4.99 -13.74 28.71
C THR A 225 -4.36 -14.89 29.50
N ALA A 226 -4.38 -16.09 28.90
CA ALA A 226 -3.70 -17.25 29.47
C ALA A 226 -2.17 -17.09 29.59
N ALA A 227 -1.56 -16.13 28.89
CA ALA A 227 -0.12 -15.87 28.94
C ALA A 227 0.32 -15.09 30.20
N HIS A 228 -0.61 -14.59 31.01
CA HIS A 228 -0.27 -13.85 32.21
C HIS A 228 0.39 -14.73 33.28
N ASN A 229 1.54 -14.28 33.77
CA ASN A 229 2.31 -14.94 34.82
C ASN A 229 2.51 -13.99 36.00
N THR A 230 2.01 -14.37 37.18
CA THR A 230 2.09 -13.56 38.40
C THR A 230 3.51 -13.22 38.84
N SER A 231 4.51 -14.04 38.47
CA SER A 231 5.92 -13.76 38.78
C SER A 231 6.56 -12.75 37.84
N GLN A 232 6.02 -12.61 36.62
CA GLN A 232 6.53 -11.70 35.60
C GLN A 232 5.75 -10.37 35.54
N GLY A 233 4.58 -10.31 36.19
CA GLY A 233 3.66 -9.18 36.10
C GLY A 233 2.97 -9.09 34.74
N VAL A 234 2.34 -7.95 34.48
CA VAL A 234 1.65 -7.69 33.22
C VAL A 234 2.64 -7.47 32.08
N ARG A 235 2.46 -8.24 31.00
CA ARG A 235 3.13 -8.07 29.71
C ARG A 235 2.12 -7.77 28.61
N GLU A 236 2.55 -7.24 27.46
CA GLU A 236 1.74 -7.06 26.25
C GLU A 236 0.94 -8.33 25.91
N THR A 237 1.60 -9.49 25.92
CA THR A 237 0.97 -10.80 25.65
C THR A 237 -0.09 -11.19 26.69
N SER A 238 -0.02 -10.60 27.89
CA SER A 238 -1.01 -10.80 28.96
C SER A 238 -2.29 -9.99 28.75
N LEU A 239 -2.28 -8.97 27.88
CA LEU A 239 -3.40 -8.05 27.72
C LEU A 239 -4.36 -8.50 26.62
N VAL A 240 -5.64 -8.17 26.78
CA VAL A 240 -6.63 -8.24 25.70
C VAL A 240 -6.48 -6.97 24.85
N GLN A 241 -5.61 -7.03 23.86
CA GLN A 241 -5.29 -5.91 22.99
C GLN A 241 -6.25 -5.86 21.80
N PHE A 242 -6.65 -4.64 21.45
CA PHE A 242 -7.18 -4.32 20.14
C PHE A 242 -5.98 -4.20 19.22
N VAL A 243 -5.83 -5.17 18.32
CA VAL A 243 -4.81 -5.13 17.29
C VAL A 243 -5.11 -3.96 16.37
N ASN A 244 -6.36 -3.84 15.93
CA ASN A 244 -6.81 -2.81 15.00
C ASN A 244 -8.30 -2.51 15.25
N VAL A 245 -8.70 -1.26 15.07
CA VAL A 245 -10.11 -0.86 15.12
C VAL A 245 -10.45 -0.06 13.87
N ASP A 246 -11.21 -0.66 12.96
CA ASP A 246 -11.40 -0.13 11.61
C ASP A 246 -12.86 0.01 11.22
N VAL A 247 -13.15 1.05 10.43
CA VAL A 247 -14.44 1.18 9.77
C VAL A 247 -14.49 0.18 8.62
N ILE A 248 -15.28 -0.88 8.75
CA ILE A 248 -15.50 -1.88 7.69
C ILE A 248 -16.71 -1.57 6.81
N LYS A 249 -17.60 -0.68 7.27
CA LYS A 249 -18.73 -0.18 6.49
C LYS A 249 -18.89 1.32 6.70
N PRO A 250 -18.83 2.15 5.65
CA PRO A 250 -19.05 3.58 5.82
C PRO A 250 -20.53 3.90 6.04
N SER A 251 -20.79 5.15 6.45
CA SER A 251 -22.15 5.69 6.46
C SER A 251 -22.71 5.83 5.03
N GLU A 252 -24.04 6.01 4.92
CA GLU A 252 -24.79 6.41 3.72
C GLU A 252 -24.85 5.39 2.57
N ILE A 253 -23.81 4.57 2.36
CA ILE A 253 -23.83 3.48 1.39
C ILE A 253 -24.20 2.17 2.09
N ALA A 254 -25.19 1.48 1.53
CA ALA A 254 -25.61 0.16 1.97
C ALA A 254 -24.65 -0.93 1.43
N GLY A 255 -23.40 -0.91 1.89
CA GLY A 255 -22.42 -1.95 1.61
C GLY A 255 -21.07 -1.70 2.28
N PHE A 256 -20.31 -2.76 2.43
CA PHE A 256 -19.03 -2.80 3.15
C PHE A 256 -17.88 -2.37 2.27
N PHE A 257 -16.75 -2.00 2.89
CA PHE A 257 -15.47 -1.95 2.21
C PHE A 257 -15.10 -3.39 1.80
N SER A 258 -15.31 -3.71 0.53
CA SER A 258 -15.17 -5.06 -0.02
C SER A 258 -14.04 -5.17 -1.03
N GLN A 259 -13.44 -4.04 -1.41
CA GLN A 259 -12.25 -3.98 -2.24
C GLN A 259 -11.16 -3.23 -1.47
N GLU A 260 -9.96 -3.78 -1.48
CA GLU A 260 -8.76 -3.19 -0.89
C GLU A 260 -7.63 -3.19 -1.92
N LEU A 261 -6.93 -2.07 -2.01
CA LEU A 261 -5.74 -1.88 -2.82
C LEU A 261 -4.61 -1.34 -1.94
N VAL A 262 -3.38 -1.78 -2.19
CA VAL A 262 -2.26 -1.50 -1.28
C VAL A 262 -1.02 -1.07 -2.06
N THR A 263 -0.30 -0.07 -1.53
CA THR A 263 1.11 0.19 -1.86
C THR A 263 1.92 0.32 -0.57
N PRO A 264 3.06 -0.38 -0.43
CA PRO A 264 3.96 -0.21 0.71
C PRO A 264 4.85 1.04 0.58
N GLU A 265 4.75 1.79 -0.52
CA GLU A 265 5.52 3.01 -0.76
C GLU A 265 4.74 4.26 -0.33
N GLY A 266 5.45 5.16 0.35
CA GLY A 266 4.93 6.39 0.91
C GLY A 266 5.95 6.99 1.90
N PHE A 267 6.33 8.24 1.69
CA PHE A 267 7.24 8.96 2.57
C PHE A 267 7.06 10.48 2.48
N ARG A 268 6.74 11.09 3.62
CA ARG A 268 6.66 12.55 3.73
C ARG A 268 8.03 13.15 3.97
N SER A 269 8.32 14.24 3.25
CA SER A 269 9.40 15.19 3.54
C SER A 269 9.02 16.59 3.09
N ASP A 270 9.83 17.60 3.44
CA ASP A 270 9.61 19.00 3.02
C ASP A 270 9.80 19.23 1.51
N PHE A 271 10.26 18.22 0.76
CA PHE A 271 10.58 18.32 -0.67
C PHE A 271 9.72 17.42 -1.56
N THR A 272 8.78 16.68 -0.98
CA THR A 272 8.01 15.65 -1.68
C THR A 272 6.54 16.05 -1.79
N THR A 273 5.97 15.79 -2.95
CA THR A 273 4.53 15.90 -3.22
C THR A 273 4.02 14.53 -3.60
N GLU A 274 3.16 13.94 -2.78
CA GLU A 274 2.58 12.63 -3.05
C GLU A 274 1.08 12.76 -3.29
N SER A 275 0.57 11.97 -4.22
CA SER A 275 -0.86 11.92 -4.49
C SER A 275 -1.31 10.50 -4.84
N VAL A 276 -2.54 10.21 -4.47
CA VAL A 276 -3.25 9.00 -4.88
C VAL A 276 -4.25 9.37 -5.95
N ASP A 277 -4.08 8.80 -7.13
CA ASP A 277 -5.01 8.92 -8.24
C ASP A 277 -5.95 7.72 -8.26
N LEU A 278 -7.26 7.97 -8.35
CA LEU A 278 -8.31 6.96 -8.31
C LEU A 278 -9.21 7.08 -9.54
N TYR A 279 -9.65 5.96 -10.10
CA TYR A 279 -10.65 5.93 -11.17
C TYR A 279 -11.72 4.88 -10.91
N ASN A 280 -12.99 5.30 -10.92
CA ASN A 280 -14.13 4.40 -10.74
C ASN A 280 -14.66 3.89 -12.09
N PRO A 281 -14.37 2.63 -12.49
CA PRO A 281 -14.88 2.07 -13.75
C PRO A 281 -16.36 1.67 -13.68
N ASN A 282 -16.99 1.73 -12.51
CA ASN A 282 -18.31 1.18 -12.28
C ASN A 282 -19.43 2.15 -12.67
N SER A 283 -20.64 1.60 -12.80
CA SER A 283 -21.88 2.37 -13.02
C SER A 283 -22.50 2.90 -11.73
N VAL A 284 -21.90 2.62 -10.58
CA VAL A 284 -22.37 3.04 -9.25
C VAL A 284 -21.37 3.97 -8.58
N THR A 285 -21.87 4.89 -7.77
CA THR A 285 -21.03 5.72 -6.91
C THR A 285 -20.32 4.84 -5.89
N THR A 286 -19.03 5.09 -5.71
CA THR A 286 -18.18 4.32 -4.81
C THR A 286 -17.68 5.22 -3.70
N ARG A 287 -17.76 4.75 -2.45
CA ARG A 287 -17.13 5.44 -1.32
C ARG A 287 -15.74 4.90 -1.11
N TYR A 288 -14.77 5.78 -0.90
CA TYR A 288 -13.40 5.40 -0.63
C TYR A 288 -12.94 5.92 0.73
N GLN A 289 -11.98 5.21 1.30
CA GLN A 289 -11.07 5.74 2.30
C GLN A 289 -9.63 5.38 1.94
N ILE A 290 -8.71 6.30 2.21
CA ILE A 290 -7.27 6.10 2.08
C ILE A 290 -6.71 6.13 3.49
N ILE A 291 -6.00 5.07 3.84
CA ILE A 291 -5.43 4.82 5.15
C ILE A 291 -3.91 4.84 5.00
N ALA A 292 -3.23 5.72 5.73
CA ALA A 292 -1.80 5.64 5.93
C ALA A 292 -1.52 4.70 7.09
N ARG A 293 -0.76 3.63 6.83
CA ARG A 293 -0.38 2.59 7.79
C ARG A 293 1.11 2.71 8.07
N TYR A 294 1.48 3.06 9.30
CA TYR A 294 2.85 3.40 9.67
C TYR A 294 3.58 2.21 10.33
N GLU A 295 4.90 2.32 10.43
CA GLU A 295 5.72 1.39 11.20
C GLU A 295 5.54 1.65 12.71
N ILE A 296 5.59 0.58 13.51
CA ILE A 296 5.55 0.67 14.98
C ILE A 296 6.98 0.79 15.49
N GLY A 297 7.29 1.89 16.16
CA GLY A 297 8.56 2.08 16.87
C GLY A 297 9.56 2.95 16.11
N GLY A 298 9.71 4.19 16.59
CA GLY A 298 10.74 5.11 16.14
C GLY A 298 10.33 6.55 16.42
N LYS A 299 10.85 7.14 17.50
CA LYS A 299 10.97 8.61 17.61
C LYS A 299 12.11 9.07 16.71
N ASP A 300 12.07 8.75 15.43
CA ASP A 300 13.00 9.36 14.49
C ASP A 300 12.51 10.78 14.26
N ASN A 301 13.19 11.72 14.92
CA ASN A 301 13.07 13.19 14.79
C ASN A 301 12.00 13.90 15.64
N GLY A 302 11.53 13.30 16.74
CA GLY A 302 10.66 14.01 17.70
C GLY A 302 9.21 14.22 17.25
N PHE A 303 8.73 13.40 16.32
CA PHE A 303 7.35 13.40 15.85
C PHE A 303 6.45 12.47 16.69
N ASP A 304 5.18 12.86 16.85
CA ASP A 304 4.21 12.27 17.78
C ASP A 304 4.13 10.74 17.73
N ALA A 305 4.11 10.13 18.93
CA ALA A 305 3.85 8.71 19.18
C ALA A 305 2.40 8.26 18.83
N GLY A 306 1.71 9.02 17.96
CA GLY A 306 0.28 8.90 17.74
C GLY A 306 -0.06 7.96 16.59
N GLY A 307 -0.43 6.72 16.91
CA GLY A 307 -1.21 5.85 16.03
C GLY A 307 -0.39 5.01 15.04
N ARG A 308 -0.84 3.77 14.85
CA ARG A 308 -0.36 2.86 13.80
C ARG A 308 -0.97 3.24 12.46
N ASP A 309 -2.26 3.61 12.46
CA ASP A 309 -3.03 3.82 11.25
C ASP A 309 -3.76 5.16 11.27
N GLN A 310 -3.94 5.77 10.11
CA GLN A 310 -4.69 7.03 9.99
C GLN A 310 -5.47 7.04 8.68
N VAL A 311 -6.78 7.22 8.74
CA VAL A 311 -7.58 7.59 7.57
C VAL A 311 -7.22 9.02 7.19
N VAL A 312 -6.38 9.14 6.16
CA VAL A 312 -5.85 10.43 5.69
C VAL A 312 -6.81 11.11 4.72
N ALA A 313 -7.64 10.34 4.02
CA ALA A 313 -8.70 10.88 3.17
C ALA A 313 -9.89 9.94 3.07
N SER A 314 -11.07 10.50 2.88
CA SER A 314 -12.27 9.76 2.51
C SER A 314 -13.16 10.59 1.60
N GLY A 315 -13.96 9.95 0.78
CA GLY A 315 -14.84 10.64 -0.16
C GLY A 315 -15.65 9.70 -1.02
N VAL A 316 -16.24 10.25 -2.07
CA VAL A 316 -17.00 9.50 -3.07
C VAL A 316 -16.44 9.75 -4.45
N ILE A 317 -16.51 8.74 -5.31
CA ILE A 317 -16.16 8.84 -6.73
C ILE A 317 -17.37 8.42 -7.54
N ASN A 318 -17.88 9.35 -8.34
CA ASN A 318 -19.02 9.10 -9.21
C ASN A 318 -18.68 8.07 -10.31
N PRO A 319 -19.70 7.42 -10.90
CA PRO A 319 -19.52 6.48 -12.00
C PRO A 319 -18.70 7.05 -13.15
N GLY A 320 -17.66 6.33 -13.59
CA GLY A 320 -16.82 6.74 -14.73
C GLY A 320 -16.00 8.00 -14.51
N SER A 321 -15.94 8.51 -13.28
CA SER A 321 -15.13 9.67 -12.89
C SER A 321 -13.82 9.24 -12.26
N LYS A 322 -12.87 10.18 -12.23
CA LYS A 322 -11.62 10.04 -11.49
C LYS A 322 -11.54 11.02 -10.32
N ALA A 323 -10.70 10.71 -9.36
CA ALA A 323 -10.35 11.60 -8.26
C ALA A 323 -8.83 11.62 -8.07
N ARG A 324 -8.31 12.71 -7.49
CA ARG A 324 -6.93 12.81 -7.04
C ARG A 324 -6.94 13.32 -5.61
N VAL A 325 -6.29 12.59 -4.73
CA VAL A 325 -6.09 12.98 -3.33
C VAL A 325 -4.63 13.37 -3.16
N LEU A 326 -4.40 14.62 -2.80
CA LEU A 326 -3.06 15.12 -2.46
C LEU A 326 -2.74 14.67 -1.03
N ILE A 327 -1.74 13.80 -0.87
CA ILE A 327 -1.33 13.22 0.41
C ILE A 327 -0.34 14.15 1.12
N THR A 328 0.67 14.61 0.39
CA THR A 328 1.67 15.58 0.82
C THR A 328 1.90 16.60 -0.28
N SER A 329 2.27 17.83 0.07
CA SER A 329 2.62 18.83 -0.95
C SER A 329 3.59 19.88 -0.45
N THR A 330 4.55 20.22 -1.31
CA THR A 330 5.49 21.33 -1.10
C THR A 330 4.88 22.70 -1.38
N ALA A 331 3.63 22.76 -1.86
CA ALA A 331 2.96 24.01 -2.18
C ALA A 331 2.64 24.83 -0.91
N ALA A 332 2.95 26.13 -0.94
CA ALA A 332 2.68 27.02 0.18
C ALA A 332 1.19 27.03 0.57
N GLY A 333 0.90 26.75 1.85
CA GLY A 333 -0.46 26.69 2.38
C GLY A 333 -1.17 25.34 2.19
N SER A 334 -0.51 24.33 1.63
CA SER A 334 -1.03 22.96 1.62
C SER A 334 -1.02 22.36 3.03
N THR A 335 -2.03 21.55 3.35
CA THR A 335 -2.08 20.72 4.55
C THR A 335 -1.69 19.30 4.19
N ASP A 336 -0.55 18.84 4.68
CA ASP A 336 -0.16 17.45 4.57
C ASP A 336 -1.12 16.56 5.36
N LEU A 337 -1.55 15.45 4.75
CA LEU A 337 -2.51 14.52 5.33
C LEU A 337 -1.83 13.43 6.17
N THR A 338 -0.53 13.21 5.95
CA THR A 338 0.30 12.23 6.67
C THR A 338 1.25 12.91 7.64
N ARG A 339 1.64 12.21 8.71
CA ARG A 339 2.72 12.68 9.59
C ARG A 339 4.08 12.53 8.89
N ASN A 340 5.09 13.22 9.39
CA ASN A 340 6.45 13.06 8.89
C ASN A 340 6.93 11.61 9.12
N GLY A 341 7.61 11.03 8.13
CA GLY A 341 8.05 9.64 8.14
C GLY A 341 7.43 8.78 7.05
N ALA A 342 7.72 7.49 7.13
CA ALA A 342 7.36 6.52 6.11
C ALA A 342 6.07 5.77 6.44
N TYR A 343 5.31 5.43 5.41
CA TYR A 343 4.01 4.78 5.53
C TYR A 343 3.69 3.93 4.30
N ALA A 344 2.79 2.97 4.48
CA ALA A 344 2.07 2.32 3.39
C ALA A 344 0.73 3.03 3.18
N LEU A 345 0.21 3.02 1.97
CA LEU A 345 -1.14 3.49 1.67
C LEU A 345 -2.05 2.30 1.33
N VAL A 346 -3.19 2.25 2.01
CA VAL A 346 -4.26 1.29 1.78
C VAL A 346 -5.50 2.06 1.33
N ALA A 347 -5.99 1.76 0.13
CA ALA A 347 -7.22 2.34 -0.40
C ALA A 347 -8.34 1.30 -0.36
N GLN A 348 -9.39 1.59 0.40
CA GLN A 348 -10.55 0.71 0.55
C GLN A 348 -11.77 1.32 -0.11
N PHE A 349 -12.56 0.48 -0.78
CA PHE A 349 -13.75 0.90 -1.55
C PHE A 349 -14.99 0.12 -1.16
N ALA A 350 -16.08 0.87 -0.97
CA ALA A 350 -17.40 0.35 -0.66
C ALA A 350 -18.39 0.71 -1.77
N PHE A 351 -19.21 -0.27 -2.12
CA PHE A 351 -20.24 -0.18 -3.15
C PHE A 351 -21.59 -0.51 -2.53
N ALA A 352 -22.70 -0.10 -3.16
CA ALA A 352 -24.02 -0.58 -2.75
C ALA A 352 -24.11 -2.10 -2.94
N GLU A 353 -24.70 -2.82 -1.99
CA GLU A 353 -24.88 -4.28 -2.03
C GLU A 353 -25.70 -4.74 -3.24
N THR A 354 -26.58 -3.88 -3.76
CA THR A 354 -27.34 -4.13 -4.98
C THR A 354 -26.52 -4.01 -6.26
N ALA A 355 -25.28 -3.52 -6.19
CA ALA A 355 -24.42 -3.39 -7.35
C ALA A 355 -23.92 -4.77 -7.81
N THR A 356 -23.99 -5.00 -9.12
CA THR A 356 -23.56 -6.25 -9.76
C THR A 356 -22.50 -5.95 -10.80
N ASN A 357 -21.70 -6.96 -11.18
CA ASN A 357 -20.64 -6.84 -12.18
C ASN A 357 -19.61 -5.75 -11.86
N LEU A 358 -19.29 -5.59 -10.57
CA LEU A 358 -18.31 -4.62 -10.10
C LEU A 358 -16.93 -4.95 -10.65
N GLN A 359 -16.25 -3.92 -11.13
CA GLN A 359 -14.83 -3.94 -11.48
C GLN A 359 -14.04 -3.26 -10.36
N PRO A 360 -12.80 -3.71 -10.10
CA PRO A 360 -11.94 -3.04 -9.13
C PRO A 360 -11.74 -1.56 -9.54
N VAL A 361 -11.89 -0.65 -8.58
CA VAL A 361 -11.41 0.73 -8.74
C VAL A 361 -9.91 0.68 -9.06
N ALA A 362 -9.46 1.48 -10.02
CA ALA A 362 -8.04 1.60 -10.32
C ALA A 362 -7.42 2.67 -9.42
N ALA A 363 -6.24 2.38 -8.87
CA ALA A 363 -5.50 3.30 -8.02
C ALA A 363 -4.00 3.27 -8.35
N SER A 364 -3.35 4.41 -8.20
CA SER A 364 -1.90 4.57 -8.36
C SER A 364 -1.39 5.64 -7.41
N ILE A 365 -0.15 5.49 -6.95
CA ILE A 365 0.56 6.57 -6.28
C ILE A 365 1.38 7.32 -7.33
N THR A 366 1.37 8.64 -7.23
CA THR A 366 2.28 9.52 -7.98
C THR A 366 3.05 10.33 -6.95
N ARG A 367 4.36 10.31 -7.06
CA ARG A 367 5.29 10.99 -6.18
C ARG A 367 6.11 11.95 -7.02
N ASP A 368 6.10 13.21 -6.65
CA ASP A 368 6.93 14.23 -7.25
C ASP A 368 7.94 14.76 -6.23
N ASP A 369 9.23 14.66 -6.49
CA ASP A 369 10.26 15.23 -5.63
C ASP A 369 11.48 15.70 -6.42
N PHE A 370 12.15 16.75 -5.93
CA PHE A 370 13.32 17.36 -6.60
C PHE A 370 13.11 17.61 -8.12
N GLY A 371 11.85 17.89 -8.48
CA GLY A 371 11.37 18.13 -9.84
C GLY A 371 11.20 16.90 -10.73
N THR A 372 11.30 15.67 -10.20
CA THR A 372 10.99 14.40 -10.86
C THR A 372 9.64 13.88 -10.42
N SER A 373 9.18 12.85 -11.13
CA SER A 373 7.98 12.10 -10.75
C SER A 373 8.30 10.61 -10.79
N THR A 374 7.75 9.80 -9.90
CA THR A 374 7.60 8.35 -10.08
C THR A 374 6.14 7.98 -9.90
N SER A 375 5.73 6.86 -10.48
CA SER A 375 4.35 6.38 -10.32
C SER A 375 4.26 4.90 -10.52
N GLU A 376 3.42 4.26 -9.71
CA GLU A 376 3.14 2.84 -9.80
C GLU A 376 1.68 2.57 -9.40
N ALA A 377 1.10 1.54 -9.99
CA ALA A 377 -0.24 1.08 -9.64
C ALA A 377 -0.25 0.44 -8.25
N PHE A 378 -1.33 0.64 -7.49
CA PHE A 378 -1.55 -0.12 -6.27
C PHE A 378 -1.75 -1.59 -6.63
N VAL A 379 -1.32 -2.48 -5.74
CA VAL A 379 -1.59 -3.90 -5.88
C VAL A 379 -2.98 -4.21 -5.35
N ASN A 380 -3.75 -5.02 -6.08
CA ASN A 380 -4.99 -5.64 -5.61
C ASN A 380 -4.67 -7.02 -5.02
N PRO A 381 -4.60 -7.20 -3.69
CA PRO A 381 -4.25 -8.50 -3.10
C PRO A 381 -5.25 -9.60 -3.46
N ALA A 382 -6.54 -9.26 -3.65
CA ALA A 382 -7.59 -10.21 -3.99
C ALA A 382 -7.44 -10.83 -5.38
N ALA A 383 -6.56 -10.31 -6.23
CA ALA A 383 -6.22 -10.90 -7.53
C ALA A 383 -5.27 -12.10 -7.42
N PHE A 384 -4.73 -12.39 -6.23
CA PHE A 384 -3.69 -13.40 -6.01
C PHE A 384 -4.09 -14.41 -4.93
N THR A 385 -3.56 -15.62 -5.04
CA THR A 385 -3.65 -16.63 -3.98
C THR A 385 -2.70 -16.33 -2.83
N ASN A 386 -2.96 -16.89 -1.63
CA ASN A 386 -2.06 -16.77 -0.48
C ASN A 386 -0.63 -17.24 -0.81
N THR A 387 -0.49 -18.33 -1.58
CA THR A 387 0.83 -18.84 -2.01
C THR A 387 1.58 -17.83 -2.86
N GLN A 388 0.87 -17.12 -3.75
CA GLN A 388 1.47 -16.07 -4.57
C GLN A 388 1.86 -14.85 -3.73
N LEU A 389 0.99 -14.37 -2.84
CA LEU A 389 1.26 -13.22 -1.95
C LEU A 389 2.40 -13.46 -0.95
N ARG A 390 2.81 -14.72 -0.76
CA ARG A 390 3.93 -15.12 0.11
C ARG A 390 5.27 -15.22 -0.62
N ASN A 391 5.31 -14.98 -1.92
CA ASN A 391 6.51 -15.15 -2.74
C ASN A 391 6.63 -14.03 -3.77
N TRP A 392 7.68 -13.22 -3.69
CA TRP A 392 7.93 -12.09 -4.57
C TRP A 392 9.36 -12.12 -5.09
N THR A 393 9.56 -11.62 -6.30
CA THR A 393 10.90 -11.61 -6.92
C THR A 393 11.18 -10.32 -7.67
N PHE A 394 12.46 -9.94 -7.69
CA PHE A 394 12.97 -8.74 -8.34
C PHE A 394 14.19 -9.14 -9.17
N ALA A 395 14.12 -8.96 -10.48
CA ALA A 395 15.20 -9.38 -11.37
C ALA A 395 16.41 -8.44 -11.32
N ARG A 396 16.17 -7.16 -11.03
CA ARG A 396 17.22 -6.15 -10.91
C ARG A 396 16.94 -5.21 -9.76
N ILE A 397 17.94 -5.08 -8.91
CA ILE A 397 18.13 -4.02 -7.93
C ILE A 397 19.50 -3.44 -8.24
N GLU A 398 19.56 -2.15 -8.55
CA GLU A 398 20.84 -1.48 -8.72
C GLU A 398 21.44 -1.21 -7.33
N ARG A 399 22.75 -1.35 -7.16
CA ARG A 399 23.43 -0.99 -5.92
C ARG A 399 24.68 -0.22 -6.28
N ASN A 400 24.74 1.05 -5.91
CA ASN A 400 25.95 1.84 -6.11
C ASN A 400 26.09 2.94 -5.02
N PRO A 401 27.27 3.58 -4.86
CA PRO A 401 27.49 4.56 -3.81
C PRO A 401 26.64 5.83 -3.94
N ASP A 402 26.07 6.06 -5.12
CA ASP A 402 25.26 7.22 -5.47
C ASP A 402 23.76 6.89 -5.42
N SER A 403 23.35 5.75 -4.85
CA SER A 403 21.94 5.36 -4.72
C SER A 403 21.63 4.72 -3.36
N LEU A 404 20.36 4.79 -2.97
CA LEU A 404 19.74 4.16 -1.83
C LEU A 404 18.53 3.38 -2.31
N GLU A 405 18.56 2.08 -2.11
CA GLU A 405 17.47 1.21 -2.55
C GLU A 405 16.79 0.61 -1.34
N TYR A 406 15.47 0.62 -1.36
CA TYR A 406 14.65 0.07 -0.30
C TYR A 406 13.74 -0.99 -0.89
N LEU A 407 13.85 -2.19 -0.34
CA LEU A 407 12.88 -3.24 -0.58
C LEU A 407 11.81 -3.13 0.50
N LEU A 408 10.68 -2.53 0.15
CA LEU A 408 9.57 -2.21 1.03
C LEU A 408 8.57 -3.35 1.05
N LEU A 409 8.01 -3.59 2.24
CA LEU A 409 7.11 -4.69 2.51
C LEU A 409 5.91 -4.18 3.32
N TYR A 410 4.72 -4.69 3.02
CA TYR A 410 3.54 -4.47 3.84
C TYR A 410 2.91 -5.80 4.21
N ASN A 411 2.68 -6.01 5.51
CA ASN A 411 2.04 -7.21 6.01
C ASN A 411 0.52 -7.07 5.90
N LEU A 412 -0.13 -7.98 5.17
CA LEU A 412 -1.59 -7.97 4.96
C LEU A 412 -2.35 -8.74 6.05
N SER A 413 -1.67 -9.17 7.12
CA SER A 413 -2.18 -10.16 8.05
C SER A 413 -2.28 -9.61 9.48
N THR A 414 -3.13 -10.25 10.29
CA THR A 414 -3.29 -10.00 11.74
C THR A 414 -2.14 -10.55 12.59
N ASN A 415 -1.28 -11.39 11.99
CA ASN A 415 -0.10 -11.97 12.62
C ASN A 415 1.17 -11.23 12.19
N THR A 416 2.20 -11.29 13.02
CA THR A 416 3.56 -10.88 12.62
C THR A 416 4.08 -11.79 11.49
N ALA A 417 4.44 -11.19 10.36
CA ALA A 417 5.06 -11.85 9.24
C ALA A 417 6.57 -12.05 9.50
N ASN A 418 7.03 -13.29 9.38
CA ASN A 418 8.45 -13.62 9.25
C ASN A 418 8.79 -13.62 7.77
N VAL A 419 9.65 -12.69 7.36
CA VAL A 419 10.06 -12.52 5.96
C VAL A 419 11.53 -12.87 5.81
N THR A 420 11.83 -13.71 4.82
CA THR A 420 13.18 -14.03 4.38
C THR A 420 13.41 -13.42 3.00
N ILE A 421 14.48 -12.64 2.89
CA ILE A 421 14.89 -11.96 1.67
C ILE A 421 16.25 -12.52 1.26
N GLU A 422 16.29 -13.20 0.12
CA GLU A 422 17.50 -13.75 -0.47
C GLU A 422 17.97 -12.83 -1.60
N PHE A 423 19.10 -12.15 -1.38
CA PHE A 423 19.75 -11.31 -2.37
C PHE A 423 20.84 -12.11 -3.11
N LEU A 424 20.71 -12.22 -4.43
CA LEU A 424 21.80 -12.65 -5.29
C LEU A 424 22.69 -11.44 -5.58
N THR A 425 23.86 -11.40 -4.95
CA THR A 425 24.85 -10.33 -5.13
C THR A 425 25.99 -10.78 -6.05
N PRO A 426 26.82 -9.85 -6.58
CA PRO A 426 28.06 -10.21 -7.29
C PRO A 426 29.00 -11.12 -6.48
N ASN A 427 28.91 -11.05 -5.14
CA ASN A 427 29.75 -11.82 -4.22
C ASN A 427 29.04 -13.08 -3.66
N GLY A 428 27.92 -13.48 -4.28
CA GLY A 428 27.14 -14.64 -3.88
C GLY A 428 25.84 -14.30 -3.15
N LEU A 429 25.17 -15.36 -2.66
CA LEU A 429 23.87 -15.25 -2.00
C LEU A 429 24.01 -14.63 -0.60
N ARG A 430 23.14 -13.68 -0.28
CA ARG A 430 23.01 -13.07 1.05
C ARG A 430 21.57 -13.21 1.51
N THR A 431 21.37 -13.60 2.75
CA THR A 431 20.02 -13.79 3.32
C THR A 431 19.81 -12.79 4.45
N VAL A 432 18.70 -12.08 4.39
CA VAL A 432 18.25 -11.15 5.44
C VAL A 432 16.88 -11.62 5.92
N THR A 433 16.69 -11.71 7.23
CA THR A 433 15.39 -12.00 7.84
C THR A 433 14.85 -10.77 8.56
N ARG A 434 13.54 -10.57 8.48
CA ARG A 434 12.82 -9.48 9.14
C ARG A 434 11.50 -10.01 9.70
N THR A 435 11.09 -9.45 10.82
CA THR A 435 9.72 -9.58 11.32
C THR A 435 8.98 -8.29 10.98
N ILE A 436 7.77 -8.41 10.47
CA ILE A 436 6.89 -7.27 10.17
C ILE A 436 5.63 -7.50 11.00
N PRO A 437 5.35 -6.66 12.00
CA PRO A 437 4.12 -6.76 12.76
C PRO A 437 2.88 -6.82 11.86
N ALA A 438 1.76 -7.28 12.43
CA ALA A 438 0.47 -7.27 11.75
C ALA A 438 0.22 -5.90 11.11
N TYR A 439 -0.46 -5.81 9.95
CA TYR A 439 -0.82 -4.57 9.21
C TYR A 439 0.15 -3.38 9.26
N THR A 440 1.45 -3.62 9.37
CA THR A 440 2.47 -2.57 9.32
C THR A 440 3.27 -2.66 8.04
N ARG A 441 3.87 -1.52 7.70
CA ARG A 441 4.99 -1.46 6.77
C ARG A 441 6.25 -2.03 7.43
N GLY A 442 7.20 -2.43 6.60
CA GLY A 442 8.57 -2.72 6.96
C GLY A 442 9.41 -2.79 5.69
N GLY A 443 10.58 -3.41 5.78
CA GLY A 443 11.45 -3.58 4.62
C GLY A 443 12.91 -3.68 5.01
N VAL A 444 13.76 -3.44 4.01
CA VAL A 444 15.20 -3.37 4.19
C VAL A 444 15.79 -2.30 3.28
N GLY A 445 16.61 -1.42 3.85
CA GLY A 445 17.55 -0.61 3.08
C GLY A 445 18.65 -1.52 2.54
N VAL A 446 18.67 -1.71 1.23
CA VAL A 446 19.63 -2.59 0.53
C VAL A 446 21.05 -2.07 0.73
N ALA A 447 21.23 -0.75 0.69
CA ALA A 447 22.49 -0.07 0.98
C ALA A 447 23.04 -0.40 2.38
N ASP A 448 22.17 -0.59 3.38
CA ASP A 448 22.55 -0.83 4.78
C ASP A 448 23.01 -2.26 5.03
N GLN A 449 22.92 -3.16 4.05
CA GLN A 449 23.25 -4.57 4.22
C GLN A 449 24.73 -4.89 3.99
N GLY A 450 25.57 -3.88 3.71
CA GLY A 450 26.99 -4.07 3.42
C GLY A 450 27.25 -4.86 2.15
N PHE A 451 26.30 -4.84 1.21
CA PHE A 451 26.49 -5.41 -0.12
C PHE A 451 27.47 -4.54 -0.92
N GLY A 452 28.31 -5.19 -1.71
CA GLY A 452 29.17 -4.47 -2.66
C GLY A 452 28.35 -3.89 -3.81
N ASP A 453 28.91 -2.89 -4.48
CA ASP A 453 28.29 -2.27 -5.65
C ASP A 453 28.07 -3.30 -6.77
N GLY A 454 26.99 -3.12 -7.53
CA GLY A 454 26.65 -3.92 -8.68
C GLY A 454 25.16 -4.13 -8.85
N ILE A 455 24.81 -5.14 -9.65
CA ILE A 455 23.42 -5.49 -9.94
C ILE A 455 23.05 -6.70 -9.09
N LEU A 456 22.03 -6.53 -8.26
CA LEU A 456 21.48 -7.58 -7.41
C LEU A 456 20.15 -8.10 -7.98
N SER A 457 19.72 -9.24 -7.49
CA SER A 457 18.35 -9.74 -7.63
C SER A 457 17.85 -10.15 -6.24
N ALA A 458 16.54 -10.14 -6.00
CA ALA A 458 15.99 -10.54 -4.72
C ALA A 458 14.83 -11.53 -4.88
N ARG A 459 14.76 -12.48 -3.95
CA ARG A 459 13.58 -13.30 -3.68
C ARG A 459 13.11 -13.04 -2.26
N VAL A 460 11.84 -12.69 -2.13
CA VAL A 460 11.16 -12.50 -0.84
C VAL A 460 10.23 -13.68 -0.62
N THR A 461 10.34 -14.31 0.55
CA THR A 461 9.43 -15.35 1.01
C THR A 461 8.89 -15.00 2.39
N SER A 462 7.62 -15.29 2.65
CA SER A 462 7.00 -15.04 3.95
C SER A 462 6.06 -16.17 4.37
N ASN A 463 5.91 -16.35 5.68
CA ASN A 463 4.87 -17.22 6.25
C ASN A 463 3.46 -16.57 6.19
N GLU A 464 3.39 -15.25 6.01
CA GLU A 464 2.16 -14.47 5.93
C GLU A 464 2.04 -13.74 4.60
N ASN A 465 0.83 -13.30 4.25
CA ASN A 465 0.61 -12.58 3.00
C ASN A 465 1.24 -11.19 3.10
N VAL A 466 2.05 -10.82 2.11
CA VAL A 466 2.72 -9.51 2.05
C VAL A 466 2.60 -8.89 0.66
N ILE A 467 2.76 -7.58 0.57
CA ILE A 467 3.07 -6.86 -0.68
C ILE A 467 4.52 -6.44 -0.65
N ALA A 468 5.24 -6.58 -1.77
CA ALA A 468 6.64 -6.18 -1.88
C ALA A 468 6.85 -5.22 -3.07
N THR A 469 7.51 -4.09 -2.81
CA THR A 469 7.84 -3.06 -3.80
C THR A 469 9.29 -2.64 -3.61
N LEU A 470 10.00 -2.45 -4.71
CA LEU A 470 11.33 -1.88 -4.72
C LEU A 470 11.22 -0.39 -5.05
N THR A 471 11.91 0.43 -4.29
CA THR A 471 12.12 1.84 -4.61
C THR A 471 13.61 2.13 -4.63
N ASP A 472 14.02 2.95 -5.59
CA ASP A 472 15.42 3.29 -5.87
C ASP A 472 15.57 4.82 -5.92
N TRP A 473 16.60 5.32 -5.25
CA TRP A 473 16.80 6.73 -5.01
C TRP A 473 18.25 7.13 -5.20
N ASP A 474 18.54 8.00 -6.14
CA ASP A 474 19.88 8.52 -6.29
C ASP A 474 20.15 9.59 -5.22
N ILE A 475 21.31 9.49 -4.59
CA ILE A 475 21.82 10.44 -3.61
C ILE A 475 23.01 11.23 -4.14
N VAL A 476 23.20 12.43 -3.59
CA VAL A 476 24.35 13.27 -3.91
C VAL A 476 25.59 12.72 -3.22
N ASN A 477 26.57 12.28 -4.01
CA ASN A 477 27.87 11.88 -3.48
C ASN A 477 28.67 13.11 -3.02
N PRO A 478 28.99 13.26 -1.73
CA PRO A 478 29.70 14.44 -1.21
C PRO A 478 31.16 14.53 -1.69
N ALA A 479 31.75 13.46 -2.22
CA ALA A 479 33.06 13.48 -2.86
C ALA A 479 32.99 13.93 -4.34
N SER A 480 31.78 14.08 -4.89
CA SER A 480 31.58 14.61 -6.24
C SER A 480 31.81 16.12 -6.24
N THR A 481 32.67 16.60 -7.15
CA THR A 481 32.88 18.04 -7.38
C THR A 481 31.77 18.69 -8.19
N VAL A 482 30.74 17.92 -8.57
CA VAL A 482 29.59 18.42 -9.32
C VAL A 482 28.36 18.48 -8.39
N PRO A 483 27.63 19.61 -8.33
CA PRO A 483 26.33 19.66 -7.67
C PRO A 483 25.35 18.72 -8.40
N ARG A 484 25.17 17.50 -7.89
CA ARG A 484 24.04 16.63 -8.24
C ARG A 484 22.86 17.00 -7.35
N LEU A 485 21.64 16.94 -7.88
CA LEU A 485 20.43 16.86 -7.05
C LEU A 485 20.24 15.39 -6.68
N ALA A 486 19.67 15.08 -5.51
CA ALA A 486 19.19 13.72 -5.23
C ALA A 486 17.97 13.48 -6.14
N ILE A 487 17.91 12.33 -6.81
CA ILE A 487 16.93 12.09 -7.87
C ILE A 487 16.34 10.69 -7.72
N PRO A 488 15.02 10.50 -7.55
CA PRO A 488 14.41 9.18 -7.60
C PRO A 488 14.68 8.55 -8.96
N SER A 489 15.13 7.30 -8.95
CA SER A 489 15.32 6.54 -10.18
C SER A 489 13.99 5.89 -10.55
N TYR A 490 13.49 4.94 -9.75
CA TYR A 490 12.23 4.26 -10.07
C TYR A 490 11.58 3.58 -8.85
N MET A 491 10.29 3.29 -9.00
CA MET A 491 9.52 2.40 -8.13
C MET A 491 8.98 1.26 -8.99
N VAL A 492 9.05 0.02 -8.48
CA VAL A 492 8.55 -1.15 -9.20
C VAL A 492 7.99 -2.19 -8.23
N ASN A 493 6.77 -2.64 -8.49
CA ASN A 493 6.19 -3.78 -7.77
C ASN A 493 6.93 -5.07 -8.10
N GLY A 494 7.10 -5.96 -7.12
CA GLY A 494 7.75 -7.26 -7.36
C GLY A 494 6.87 -8.22 -8.18
N SER A 495 7.51 -9.22 -8.80
CA SER A 495 6.79 -10.26 -9.52
C SER A 495 6.20 -11.25 -8.52
N VAL A 496 4.87 -11.25 -8.41
CA VAL A 496 4.11 -12.09 -7.49
C VAL A 496 4.23 -13.56 -7.89
N GLY A 497 4.36 -14.47 -6.91
CA GLY A 497 4.42 -15.91 -7.13
C GLY A 497 5.76 -16.44 -7.67
N GLY A 498 6.80 -15.60 -7.75
CA GLY A 498 8.12 -16.02 -8.23
C GLY A 498 8.34 -15.90 -9.74
N GLY A 499 7.56 -15.06 -10.42
CA GLY A 499 7.71 -14.77 -11.85
C GLY A 499 6.67 -15.48 -12.72
N SER A 500 6.92 -15.54 -14.03
CA SER A 500 6.03 -16.17 -14.99
C SER A 500 6.79 -16.84 -16.13
N THR A 501 6.17 -17.81 -16.78
CA THR A 501 6.76 -18.54 -17.92
C THR A 501 6.72 -17.73 -19.21
N VAL A 502 5.78 -16.82 -19.35
CA VAL A 502 5.60 -15.98 -20.54
C VAL A 502 5.24 -14.58 -20.08
N GLY A 503 5.82 -13.57 -20.71
CA GLY A 503 5.48 -12.19 -20.43
C GLY A 503 5.81 -11.26 -21.60
N SER A 504 5.22 -10.07 -21.58
CA SER A 504 5.43 -9.06 -22.60
C SER A 504 5.42 -7.64 -22.04
N ILE A 505 6.09 -6.73 -22.75
CA ILE A 505 6.08 -5.30 -22.50
C ILE A 505 5.87 -4.58 -23.84
N SER A 506 5.01 -3.56 -23.86
CA SER A 506 4.60 -2.91 -25.11
C SER A 506 5.67 -2.00 -25.71
N ARG A 507 6.56 -1.45 -24.89
CA ARG A 507 7.58 -0.50 -25.33
C ARG A 507 8.85 -0.64 -24.50
N VAL A 508 9.92 -1.01 -25.17
CA VAL A 508 11.30 -0.77 -24.73
C VAL A 508 11.99 0.09 -25.77
N VAL A 509 12.92 0.92 -25.33
CA VAL A 509 13.66 1.83 -26.22
C VAL A 509 15.13 1.69 -25.89
N ARG A 510 15.95 1.51 -26.93
CA ARG A 510 17.40 1.67 -26.84
C ARG A 510 17.72 3.17 -26.92
N PRO A 511 18.23 3.81 -25.87
CA PRO A 511 18.57 5.23 -25.94
C PRO A 511 19.78 5.45 -26.86
N ALA A 512 19.92 6.66 -27.40
CA ALA A 512 21.11 7.05 -28.17
C ALA A 512 22.39 7.06 -27.31
N SER A 513 22.25 7.32 -26.02
CA SER A 513 23.31 7.30 -25.00
C SER A 513 22.81 6.67 -23.70
N GLY A 514 23.63 5.83 -23.07
CA GLY A 514 23.26 5.02 -21.90
C GLY A 514 23.01 3.55 -22.23
N ALA A 515 22.42 2.83 -21.29
CA ALA A 515 22.17 1.40 -21.39
C ALA A 515 20.68 1.08 -21.22
N ALA A 516 20.18 0.16 -22.04
CA ALA A 516 18.85 -0.39 -21.89
C ALA A 516 18.98 -1.91 -21.92
N GLU A 517 18.39 -2.59 -20.95
CA GLU A 517 18.61 -4.01 -20.76
C GLU A 517 17.38 -4.73 -20.20
N LEU A 518 17.34 -6.03 -20.45
CA LEU A 518 16.42 -6.95 -19.82
C LEU A 518 17.20 -7.75 -18.78
N SER A 519 16.79 -7.64 -17.53
CA SER A 519 17.29 -8.48 -16.44
C SER A 519 16.34 -9.64 -16.22
N ILE A 520 16.88 -10.87 -16.23
CA ILE A 520 16.12 -12.12 -16.11
C ILE A 520 16.64 -12.88 -14.91
N TYR A 521 15.79 -13.12 -13.93
CA TYR A 521 16.13 -13.87 -12.73
C TYR A 521 15.33 -15.17 -12.66
N ASN A 522 16.05 -16.29 -12.43
CA ASN A 522 15.45 -17.60 -12.29
C ASN A 522 15.48 -18.02 -10.81
N SER A 523 14.35 -17.84 -10.11
CA SER A 523 14.16 -18.32 -8.74
C SER A 523 13.74 -19.80 -8.65
N GLY A 524 13.61 -20.48 -9.79
CA GLY A 524 13.23 -21.88 -9.88
C GLY A 524 14.37 -22.84 -9.56
N THR A 525 14.11 -24.13 -9.71
CA THR A 525 15.04 -25.23 -9.41
C THR A 525 15.69 -25.84 -10.65
N SER A 526 15.29 -25.42 -11.84
CA SER A 526 15.77 -25.93 -13.14
C SER A 526 16.17 -24.79 -14.06
N THR A 527 17.13 -25.04 -14.96
CA THR A 527 17.60 -24.05 -15.93
C THR A 527 16.45 -23.60 -16.82
N ALA A 528 16.24 -22.28 -16.89
CA ALA A 528 15.27 -21.65 -17.79
C ALA A 528 15.96 -21.30 -19.10
N ASN A 529 15.46 -21.81 -20.22
CA ASN A 529 15.88 -21.37 -21.56
C ASN A 529 14.87 -20.33 -22.03
N VAL A 530 15.27 -19.06 -21.98
CA VAL A 530 14.38 -17.93 -22.23
C VAL A 530 14.58 -17.46 -23.66
N SER A 531 13.58 -17.65 -24.50
CA SER A 531 13.51 -17.06 -25.83
C SER A 531 12.92 -15.66 -25.74
N ILE A 532 13.52 -14.71 -26.45
CA ILE A 532 13.15 -13.29 -26.43
C ILE A 532 12.92 -12.84 -27.87
N LEU A 533 11.74 -12.27 -28.13
CA LEU A 533 11.31 -11.76 -29.42
C LEU A 533 11.17 -10.25 -29.36
N TYR A 534 11.78 -9.56 -30.34
CA TYR A 534 11.69 -8.12 -30.56
C TYR A 534 10.75 -7.83 -31.73
N SER A 535 9.55 -7.36 -31.42
CA SER A 535 8.54 -6.93 -32.38
C SER A 535 8.74 -5.47 -32.78
N GLY A 536 8.44 -5.14 -34.04
CA GLY A 536 8.64 -3.81 -34.63
C GLY A 536 9.93 -3.68 -35.47
N LEU A 537 10.73 -4.75 -35.56
CA LEU A 537 11.92 -4.80 -36.40
C LEU A 537 11.64 -5.53 -37.72
N THR A 538 12.35 -5.14 -38.78
CA THR A 538 12.32 -5.81 -40.08
C THR A 538 13.76 -6.17 -40.49
N PRO A 539 14.15 -7.46 -40.46
CA PRO A 539 13.40 -8.62 -39.98
C PRO A 539 13.19 -8.62 -38.46
N LEU A 540 12.26 -9.46 -37.97
CA LEU A 540 12.05 -9.66 -36.53
C LEU A 540 13.35 -10.08 -35.85
N GLY A 541 13.70 -9.39 -34.75
CA GLY A 541 14.86 -9.74 -33.94
C GLY A 541 14.48 -10.84 -32.94
N ALA A 542 15.33 -11.83 -32.74
CA ALA A 542 15.15 -12.83 -31.69
C ALA A 542 16.49 -13.18 -31.04
N THR A 543 16.48 -13.46 -29.75
CA THR A 543 17.63 -14.01 -29.02
C THR A 543 17.17 -15.06 -28.03
N SER A 544 18.09 -15.82 -27.46
CA SER A 544 17.81 -16.78 -26.40
C SER A 544 18.93 -16.81 -25.39
N VAL A 545 18.58 -17.00 -24.12
CA VAL A 545 19.51 -17.05 -23.01
C VAL A 545 19.14 -18.15 -22.04
N SER A 546 20.13 -18.93 -21.63
CA SER A 546 19.96 -19.93 -20.57
C SER A 546 20.28 -19.30 -19.22
N VAL A 547 19.34 -19.39 -18.28
CA VAL A 547 19.46 -18.86 -16.93
C VAL A 547 19.41 -20.02 -15.93
N LEU A 548 20.53 -20.27 -15.27
CA LEU A 548 20.65 -21.34 -14.28
C LEU A 548 19.77 -21.05 -13.04
N PRO A 549 19.38 -22.08 -12.28
CA PRO A 549 18.67 -21.91 -11.01
C PRO A 549 19.41 -20.98 -10.05
N GLY A 550 18.70 -20.03 -9.45
CA GLY A 550 19.27 -19.07 -8.50
C GLY A 550 20.24 -18.07 -9.11
N THR A 551 20.30 -17.95 -10.45
CA THR A 551 21.15 -16.97 -11.14
C THR A 551 20.33 -15.94 -11.91
N ARG A 552 21.03 -14.89 -12.35
CA ARG A 552 20.51 -13.82 -13.22
C ARG A 552 21.26 -13.82 -14.54
N ALA A 553 20.57 -13.50 -15.62
CA ALA A 553 21.16 -13.07 -16.89
C ALA A 553 20.75 -11.64 -17.24
N THR A 554 21.62 -10.93 -17.94
CA THR A 554 21.36 -9.60 -18.48
C THR A 554 21.43 -9.67 -19.99
N VAL A 555 20.41 -9.17 -20.68
CA VAL A 555 20.34 -9.10 -22.14
C VAL A 555 20.30 -7.62 -22.54
N PRO A 556 21.37 -7.10 -23.15
CA PRO A 556 21.39 -5.71 -23.62
C PRO A 556 20.43 -5.53 -24.81
N LEU A 557 19.73 -4.39 -24.84
CA LEU A 557 18.83 -4.01 -25.92
C LEU A 557 19.61 -3.41 -27.10
N ASP A 558 20.42 -4.23 -27.74
CA ASP A 558 21.28 -3.83 -28.87
C ASP A 558 20.60 -3.99 -30.24
N GLN A 559 19.38 -4.55 -30.24
CA GLN A 559 18.65 -4.91 -31.44
C GLN A 559 17.89 -3.71 -32.02
N GLY A 560 18.14 -3.42 -33.30
CA GLY A 560 17.45 -2.36 -34.04
C GLY A 560 18.12 -0.97 -33.95
N PRO A 561 17.54 0.03 -34.65
CA PRO A 561 18.05 1.39 -34.63
C PRO A 561 17.90 2.04 -33.24
N THR A 562 18.84 2.90 -32.88
CA THR A 562 18.75 3.73 -31.66
C THR A 562 17.45 4.54 -31.67
N GLU A 563 16.88 4.75 -30.49
CA GLU A 563 15.65 5.52 -30.24
C GLU A 563 14.39 4.98 -30.92
N THR A 564 14.47 3.80 -31.54
CA THR A 564 13.30 3.13 -32.10
C THR A 564 12.65 2.25 -31.03
N PRO A 565 11.38 2.51 -30.65
CA PRO A 565 10.68 1.65 -29.70
C PRO A 565 10.39 0.28 -30.31
N VAL A 566 10.57 -0.77 -29.52
CA VAL A 566 10.19 -2.15 -29.87
C VAL A 566 9.34 -2.74 -28.75
N SER A 567 8.45 -3.67 -29.11
CA SER A 567 7.73 -4.47 -28.12
C SER A 567 8.49 -5.76 -27.87
N VAL A 568 8.53 -6.22 -26.62
CA VAL A 568 9.29 -7.43 -26.26
C VAL A 568 8.36 -8.48 -25.70
N ILE A 569 8.64 -9.72 -26.05
CA ILE A 569 7.98 -10.88 -25.51
C ILE A 569 9.05 -11.90 -25.12
N TYR A 570 8.85 -12.58 -23.99
CA TYR A 570 9.67 -13.71 -23.61
C TYR A 570 8.85 -14.98 -23.41
N ASP A 571 9.47 -16.13 -23.65
CA ASP A 571 8.98 -17.47 -23.29
C ASP A 571 10.12 -18.25 -22.61
N ALA A 572 9.90 -18.69 -21.38
CA ALA A 572 10.82 -19.46 -20.55
C ALA A 572 10.46 -20.95 -20.43
N GLY A 573 9.50 -21.41 -21.24
CA GLY A 573 8.99 -22.77 -21.27
C GLY A 573 8.23 -23.12 -19.98
N LEU A 574 8.70 -24.14 -19.28
CA LEU A 574 8.09 -24.62 -18.03
C LEU A 574 8.69 -23.98 -16.77
N ASN A 575 9.71 -23.14 -16.92
CA ASN A 575 10.45 -22.57 -15.80
C ASN A 575 10.07 -21.10 -15.63
N PRO A 576 9.29 -20.73 -14.60
CA PRO A 576 8.94 -19.34 -14.38
C PRO A 576 10.19 -18.52 -14.07
N VAL A 577 10.27 -17.34 -14.69
CA VAL A 577 11.34 -16.36 -14.48
C VAL A 577 10.73 -14.99 -14.25
N THR A 578 11.49 -14.13 -13.59
CA THR A 578 11.15 -12.72 -13.45
C THR A 578 11.95 -11.92 -14.46
N VAL A 579 11.27 -11.10 -15.25
CA VAL A 579 11.89 -10.25 -16.27
C VAL A 579 11.54 -8.80 -16.00
N GLN A 580 12.58 -7.98 -15.91
CA GLN A 580 12.49 -6.54 -15.68
C GLN A 580 13.20 -5.82 -16.81
N TYR A 581 12.51 -4.86 -17.42
CA TYR A 581 13.14 -3.89 -18.30
C TYR A 581 13.69 -2.75 -17.46
N THR A 582 14.93 -2.35 -17.73
CA THR A 582 15.50 -1.14 -17.15
C THR A 582 16.15 -0.33 -18.25
N ASN A 583 15.84 0.97 -18.26
CA ASN A 583 16.51 1.94 -19.09
C ASN A 583 17.28 2.88 -18.18
N VAL A 584 18.58 3.04 -18.41
CA VAL A 584 19.44 3.97 -17.71
C VAL A 584 20.03 4.92 -18.75
N PRO A 585 19.30 6.00 -19.11
CA PRO A 585 19.82 6.99 -20.03
C PRO A 585 21.03 7.71 -19.41
N GLU A 586 22.09 7.89 -20.19
CA GLU A 586 23.18 8.82 -19.86
C GLU A 586 23.00 10.04 -20.75
N VAL A 587 22.88 11.24 -20.18
CA VAL A 587 22.83 12.47 -20.99
C VAL A 587 24.18 13.15 -20.98
N PHE A 588 24.66 13.46 -22.18
CA PHE A 588 25.81 14.31 -22.41
C PHE A 588 25.31 15.77 -22.51
N PHE A 589 25.60 16.62 -21.53
CA PHE A 589 25.37 18.05 -21.72
C PHE A 589 26.38 18.57 -22.76
N PRO A 590 25.95 19.27 -23.82
CA PRO A 590 26.85 19.78 -24.86
C PRO A 590 27.76 20.93 -24.38
N THR A 591 27.70 21.31 -23.10
CA THR A 591 28.57 22.34 -22.51
C THR A 591 29.98 21.78 -22.35
N PRO A 592 31.00 22.33 -23.06
CA PRO A 592 32.37 21.85 -22.93
C PRO A 592 32.84 21.96 -21.48
N GLY A 593 33.22 20.83 -20.88
CA GLY A 593 33.80 20.77 -19.52
C GLY A 593 32.86 20.28 -18.42
N LEU A 594 31.60 19.94 -18.70
CA LEU A 594 30.76 19.21 -17.75
C LEU A 594 30.84 17.69 -18.02
N PRO A 595 31.06 16.84 -16.99
CA PRO A 595 31.06 15.39 -17.16
C PRO A 595 29.66 14.86 -17.51
N SER A 596 29.58 13.64 -18.02
CA SER A 596 28.32 12.92 -18.23
C SER A 596 27.63 12.65 -16.88
N PHE A 597 26.29 12.75 -16.85
CA PHE A 597 25.49 12.37 -15.70
C PHE A 597 24.51 11.27 -16.11
N ARG A 598 24.28 10.32 -15.19
CA ARG A 598 23.12 9.45 -15.28
C ARG A 598 21.86 10.30 -15.11
N VAL A 599 20.88 10.02 -15.94
CA VAL A 599 19.51 10.54 -15.80
C VAL A 599 18.64 9.41 -15.29
N ASP A 600 17.53 9.77 -14.65
CA ASP A 600 16.56 8.89 -14.02
C ASP A 600 16.27 7.69 -14.93
N GLY A 601 16.68 6.53 -14.46
CA GLY A 601 16.36 5.29 -15.12
C GLY A 601 14.96 4.86 -14.74
N PHE A 602 14.17 4.33 -15.67
CA PHE A 602 12.89 3.73 -15.32
C PHE A 602 12.97 2.22 -15.45
N ALA A 603 12.24 1.53 -14.56
CA ALA A 603 12.07 0.10 -14.61
C ALA A 603 10.59 -0.25 -14.73
N ASN A 604 10.31 -1.37 -15.38
CA ASN A 604 8.97 -1.94 -15.39
C ASN A 604 9.06 -3.46 -15.50
N GLN A 605 8.09 -4.14 -14.90
CA GLN A 605 7.97 -5.58 -15.04
C GLN A 605 7.22 -5.94 -16.33
N PHE A 606 7.50 -7.13 -16.82
CA PHE A 606 6.75 -7.69 -17.93
C PHE A 606 5.36 -8.12 -17.44
N ALA A 607 4.33 -7.79 -18.22
CA ALA A 607 3.00 -8.29 -17.98
C ALA A 607 2.92 -9.76 -18.38
N SER A 608 2.52 -10.62 -17.45
CA SER A 608 2.32 -12.06 -17.66
C SER A 608 0.91 -12.41 -18.15
N SER A 609 0.04 -11.42 -18.24
CA SER A 609 -1.35 -11.58 -18.63
C SER A 609 -1.86 -10.34 -19.35
N VAL A 610 -2.88 -10.53 -20.19
CA VAL A 610 -3.51 -9.44 -20.92
C VAL A 610 -4.84 -9.08 -20.27
N PRO A 611 -5.02 -7.84 -19.78
CA PRO A 611 -6.28 -7.45 -19.19
C PRO A 611 -7.38 -7.30 -20.25
N THR A 612 -8.61 -7.50 -19.80
CA THR A 612 -9.80 -7.12 -20.59
C THR A 612 -9.86 -5.60 -20.79
N ILE A 613 -9.44 -4.84 -19.76
CA ILE A 613 -9.38 -3.38 -19.75
C ILE A 613 -8.07 -2.98 -19.05
N ALA A 614 -7.19 -2.26 -19.73
CA ALA A 614 -6.02 -1.65 -19.10
C ALA A 614 -6.36 -0.23 -18.64
N THR A 615 -6.14 0.07 -17.36
CA THR A 615 -6.52 1.35 -16.77
C THR A 615 -5.33 2.04 -16.13
N PHE A 616 -5.08 3.29 -16.49
CA PHE A 616 -4.11 4.17 -15.83
C PHE A 616 -4.88 5.27 -15.10
N ALA A 617 -4.80 5.34 -13.78
CA ALA A 617 -5.46 6.38 -13.00
C ALA A 617 -4.68 7.72 -13.02
N GLN A 618 -3.39 7.67 -13.37
CA GLN A 618 -2.36 8.71 -13.20
C GLN A 618 -2.05 9.57 -14.44
N GLY A 619 -2.94 9.69 -15.42
CA GLY A 619 -2.70 10.58 -16.56
C GLY A 619 -2.52 12.03 -16.09
N LEU A 620 -1.43 12.68 -16.52
CA LEU A 620 -1.08 14.03 -16.07
C LEU A 620 -0.48 14.88 -17.19
N PHE A 621 -1.03 16.07 -17.37
CA PHE A 621 -0.59 17.07 -18.34
C PHE A 621 -0.28 18.41 -17.67
N GLU A 622 1.00 18.70 -17.47
CA GLU A 622 1.42 19.94 -16.82
C GLU A 622 1.25 21.19 -17.72
N SER A 623 0.84 22.33 -17.15
CA SER A 623 0.70 23.61 -17.91
C SER A 623 2.00 24.35 -18.13
N SER A 624 2.91 24.27 -17.16
CA SER A 624 4.19 24.99 -17.19
C SER A 624 5.08 24.48 -18.35
N THR A 625 4.73 23.33 -18.92
CA THR A 625 5.33 22.67 -20.08
C THR A 625 4.55 22.90 -21.37
N ALA A 626 3.58 23.84 -21.41
CA ALA A 626 2.85 24.26 -22.62
C ALA A 626 3.75 24.75 -23.78
N THR A 627 5.06 24.78 -23.57
CA THR A 627 6.11 24.88 -24.59
C THR A 627 6.38 23.58 -25.37
N GLY A 628 5.64 22.49 -25.13
CA GLY A 628 5.79 21.21 -25.84
C GLY A 628 6.90 20.32 -25.29
N THR A 629 7.26 20.49 -24.01
CA THR A 629 8.46 19.87 -23.42
C THR A 629 8.20 18.58 -22.66
N SER A 630 6.99 18.36 -22.13
CA SER A 630 6.56 17.07 -21.58
C SER A 630 5.70 16.31 -22.60
N THR A 631 6.03 15.05 -22.86
CA THR A 631 5.35 14.13 -23.77
C THR A 631 4.80 12.94 -22.98
N GLU A 632 3.53 12.62 -23.17
CA GLU A 632 2.91 11.42 -22.60
C GLU A 632 2.58 10.46 -23.75
N VAL A 633 3.21 9.29 -23.73
CA VAL A 633 3.09 8.25 -24.75
C VAL A 633 2.45 7.02 -24.12
N LEU A 634 1.25 6.68 -24.58
CA LEU A 634 0.61 5.41 -24.32
C LEU A 634 0.97 4.43 -25.43
N SER A 635 1.66 3.35 -25.10
CA SER A 635 2.03 2.30 -26.06
C SER A 635 1.17 1.07 -25.86
N ILE A 636 0.49 0.64 -26.92
CA ILE A 636 -0.40 -0.54 -26.93
C ILE A 636 0.20 -1.57 -27.87
N PHE A 637 0.33 -2.80 -27.39
CA PHE A 637 0.90 -3.91 -28.12
C PHE A 637 -0.09 -5.07 -28.20
N ASN A 638 -0.20 -5.66 -29.39
CA ASN A 638 -0.94 -6.90 -29.62
C ASN A 638 0.02 -8.10 -29.49
N PRO A 639 -0.02 -8.85 -28.37
CA PRO A 639 0.86 -10.00 -28.18
C PRO A 639 0.36 -11.25 -28.90
N LEU A 640 -0.73 -11.21 -29.66
CA LEU A 640 -1.17 -12.34 -30.47
C LEU A 640 -0.37 -12.39 -31.78
N GLN A 641 -0.08 -13.61 -32.28
CA GLN A 641 0.74 -13.75 -33.48
C GLN A 641 0.02 -13.39 -34.78
N SER A 642 -1.15 -13.98 -34.98
CA SER A 642 -1.85 -13.99 -36.27
C SER A 642 -3.27 -13.43 -36.17
N ILE A 643 -3.64 -12.90 -35.01
CA ILE A 643 -4.97 -12.38 -34.73
C ILE A 643 -4.89 -10.88 -34.59
N ALA A 644 -5.63 -10.16 -35.42
CA ALA A 644 -5.78 -8.72 -35.27
C ALA A 644 -6.69 -8.40 -34.09
N MET A 645 -6.33 -7.35 -33.35
CA MET A 645 -7.17 -6.78 -32.29
C MET A 645 -7.63 -5.38 -32.68
N THR A 646 -8.84 -5.02 -32.31
CA THR A 646 -9.25 -3.61 -32.27
C THR A 646 -8.88 -3.00 -30.93
N TYR A 647 -8.64 -1.71 -30.89
CA TYR A 647 -8.40 -0.97 -29.65
C TYR A 647 -9.16 0.36 -29.63
N THR A 648 -9.49 0.82 -28.45
CA THR A 648 -10.05 2.15 -28.18
C THR A 648 -9.43 2.69 -26.90
N VAL A 649 -8.90 3.92 -26.98
CA VAL A 649 -8.31 4.69 -25.89
C VAL A 649 -9.28 5.79 -25.48
N THR A 650 -9.74 5.74 -24.24
CA THR A 650 -10.67 6.73 -23.67
C THR A 650 -10.01 7.47 -22.53
N TYR A 651 -10.08 8.80 -22.57
CA TYR A 651 -9.64 9.71 -21.52
C TYR A 651 -10.83 10.08 -20.64
N ARG A 652 -10.70 9.90 -19.32
CA ARG A 652 -11.76 10.14 -18.33
C ARG A 652 -11.34 11.24 -17.36
N PHE A 653 -12.22 12.21 -17.17
CA PHE A 653 -11.93 13.42 -16.38
C PHE A 653 -12.69 13.43 -15.05
N THR A 654 -12.31 14.38 -14.19
CA THR A 654 -12.86 14.57 -12.84
C THR A 654 -14.36 14.87 -12.82
N ASP A 655 -14.90 15.47 -13.88
CA ASP A 655 -16.34 15.73 -14.04
C ASP A 655 -17.12 14.57 -14.70
N GLY A 656 -16.47 13.42 -14.92
CA GLY A 656 -17.07 12.26 -15.59
C GLY A 656 -17.07 12.33 -17.13
N THR A 657 -16.58 13.43 -17.73
CA THR A 657 -16.44 13.53 -19.18
C THR A 657 -15.55 12.40 -19.70
N ALA A 658 -15.95 11.82 -20.83
CA ALA A 658 -15.20 10.80 -21.55
C ALA A 658 -14.89 11.28 -22.97
N ILE A 659 -13.63 11.18 -23.38
CA ILE A 659 -13.21 11.51 -24.73
C ILE A 659 -12.47 10.30 -25.31
N VAL A 660 -12.98 9.77 -26.42
CA VAL A 660 -12.23 8.79 -27.21
C VAL A 660 -11.09 9.54 -27.88
N GLY A 661 -9.87 9.25 -27.43
CA GLY A 661 -8.66 9.89 -27.94
C GLY A 661 -8.14 9.21 -29.20
N ALA A 662 -8.13 7.89 -29.22
CA ALA A 662 -7.66 7.09 -30.36
C ALA A 662 -8.43 5.77 -30.45
N SER A 663 -8.53 5.22 -31.66
CA SER A 663 -9.07 3.89 -31.91
C SER A 663 -8.51 3.33 -33.20
N GLY A 664 -8.38 2.02 -33.32
CA GLY A 664 -7.89 1.41 -34.55
C GLY A 664 -7.84 -0.12 -34.49
N THR A 665 -7.13 -0.70 -35.45
CA THR A 665 -6.85 -2.14 -35.52
C THR A 665 -5.34 -2.36 -35.50
N LEU A 666 -4.88 -3.29 -34.67
CA LEU A 666 -3.50 -3.75 -34.60
C LEU A 666 -3.44 -5.18 -35.10
N ASN A 667 -2.64 -5.41 -36.13
CA ASN A 667 -2.30 -6.77 -36.54
C ASN A 667 -1.53 -7.49 -35.42
N GLY A 668 -1.43 -8.81 -35.51
CA GLY A 668 -0.64 -9.59 -34.56
C GLY A 668 0.82 -9.14 -34.55
N ARG A 669 1.43 -9.16 -33.36
CA ARG A 669 2.81 -8.68 -33.10
C ARG A 669 3.07 -7.24 -33.54
N ASN A 670 2.05 -6.39 -33.62
CA ASN A 670 2.23 -4.96 -33.86
C ASN A 670 1.87 -4.13 -32.63
N SER A 671 2.46 -2.94 -32.55
CA SER A 671 2.17 -1.92 -31.54
C SER A 671 1.75 -0.59 -32.17
N VAL A 672 1.20 0.28 -31.34
CA VAL A 672 0.93 1.67 -31.66
C VAL A 672 1.26 2.54 -30.45
N ASP A 673 1.83 3.71 -30.72
CA ASP A 673 2.03 4.77 -29.74
C ASP A 673 0.97 5.85 -29.94
N VAL A 674 0.30 6.21 -28.85
CA VAL A 674 -0.71 7.28 -28.79
C VAL A 674 -0.15 8.39 -27.90
N THR A 675 0.09 9.55 -28.50
CA THR A 675 0.65 10.71 -27.80
C THR A 675 -0.45 11.68 -27.41
N THR A 676 -0.63 11.95 -26.11
CA THR A 676 -1.73 12.81 -25.62
C THR A 676 -1.67 14.23 -26.22
N GLN A 677 -0.48 14.77 -26.46
CA GLN A 677 -0.26 16.08 -27.11
C GLN A 677 -0.85 16.15 -28.52
N GLY A 678 -0.93 15.02 -29.23
CA GLY A 678 -1.46 14.94 -30.59
C GLY A 678 -3.00 14.89 -30.66
N LEU A 679 -3.68 14.80 -29.53
CA LEU A 679 -5.12 14.57 -29.47
C LEU A 679 -5.91 15.86 -29.26
N THR A 680 -6.30 16.53 -30.35
CA THR A 680 -6.92 17.87 -30.31
C THR A 680 -8.10 17.99 -29.34
N ASN A 681 -9.01 17.01 -29.33
CA ASN A 681 -10.20 17.04 -28.45
C ASN A 681 -9.85 16.83 -26.97
N VAL A 682 -8.89 15.94 -26.68
CA VAL A 682 -8.39 15.70 -25.32
C VAL A 682 -7.66 16.94 -24.82
N LEU A 683 -6.79 17.52 -25.65
CA LEU A 683 -6.04 18.74 -25.33
C LEU A 683 -6.97 19.95 -25.12
N ALA A 684 -8.03 20.09 -25.91
CA ALA A 684 -9.04 21.12 -25.71
C ALA A 684 -9.71 21.00 -24.32
N LYS A 685 -10.04 19.77 -23.89
CA LYS A 685 -10.59 19.53 -22.55
C LYS A 685 -9.58 19.84 -21.45
N ILE A 686 -8.33 19.39 -21.59
CA ILE A 686 -7.24 19.70 -20.65
C ILE A 686 -7.06 21.22 -20.50
N ASN A 687 -7.07 21.96 -21.62
CA ASN A 687 -6.89 23.41 -21.62
C ASN A 687 -8.11 24.19 -21.11
N SER A 688 -9.29 23.57 -21.03
CA SER A 688 -10.50 24.20 -20.50
C SER A 688 -10.47 24.44 -18.99
N GLY A 689 -9.55 23.81 -18.25
CA GLY A 689 -9.38 24.05 -16.82
C GLY A 689 -8.27 23.21 -16.18
N ALA A 690 -7.60 23.77 -15.17
CA ALA A 690 -6.51 23.09 -14.47
C ALA A 690 -6.93 21.74 -13.87
N ASN A 691 -8.18 21.60 -13.44
CA ASN A 691 -8.72 20.35 -12.89
C ASN A 691 -8.83 19.20 -13.91
N PHE A 692 -8.72 19.50 -15.21
CA PHE A 692 -8.74 18.51 -16.30
C PHE A 692 -7.36 18.10 -16.79
N ARG A 693 -6.30 18.70 -16.22
CA ARG A 693 -4.91 18.30 -16.46
C ARG A 693 -4.56 16.93 -15.89
N ASN A 694 -5.43 16.39 -15.06
CA ASN A 694 -5.28 15.09 -14.46
C ASN A 694 -6.49 14.25 -14.89
N TYR A 695 -6.22 13.09 -15.47
CA TYR A 695 -7.22 12.24 -16.13
C TYR A 695 -6.85 10.77 -15.96
N ALA A 696 -7.80 9.88 -16.21
CA ALA A 696 -7.54 8.45 -16.32
C ALA A 696 -7.54 8.06 -17.80
N ILE A 697 -6.70 7.08 -18.16
CA ILE A 697 -6.59 6.55 -19.51
C ILE A 697 -7.06 5.09 -19.49
N ILE A 698 -8.07 4.78 -20.30
CA ILE A 698 -8.72 3.49 -20.35
C ILE A 698 -8.50 2.91 -21.74
N VAL A 699 -7.82 1.76 -21.81
CA VAL A 699 -7.63 1.00 -23.03
C VAL A 699 -8.56 -0.19 -23.01
N THR A 700 -9.40 -0.28 -24.02
CA THR A 700 -10.25 -1.43 -24.30
C THR A 700 -9.92 -1.97 -25.68
N GLY A 701 -10.23 -3.23 -25.91
CA GLY A 701 -10.08 -3.82 -27.23
C GLY A 701 -10.85 -5.12 -27.35
N SER A 702 -10.85 -5.68 -28.54
CA SER A 702 -11.44 -6.98 -28.80
C SER A 702 -10.76 -7.66 -29.97
N ALA A 703 -10.70 -8.99 -29.90
CA ALA A 703 -10.16 -9.84 -30.95
C ALA A 703 -11.13 -11.01 -31.23
N ASN A 704 -11.16 -11.46 -32.48
CA ASN A 704 -11.90 -12.67 -32.85
C ASN A 704 -11.01 -13.89 -32.64
N LEU A 705 -11.22 -14.59 -31.53
CA LEU A 705 -10.55 -15.84 -31.22
C LEU A 705 -11.34 -17.01 -31.81
N THR A 706 -10.74 -18.21 -31.83
CA THR A 706 -11.39 -19.45 -32.30
C THR A 706 -12.66 -19.78 -31.51
N SER A 707 -12.77 -19.36 -30.25
CA SER A 707 -13.94 -19.51 -29.40
C SER A 707 -14.99 -18.40 -29.53
N GLY A 708 -14.76 -17.40 -30.38
CA GLY A 708 -15.61 -16.22 -30.57
C GLY A 708 -14.89 -14.90 -30.30
N THR A 709 -15.64 -13.80 -30.32
CA THR A 709 -15.10 -12.48 -30.00
C THR A 709 -14.87 -12.34 -28.50
N SER A 710 -13.63 -12.05 -28.10
CA SER A 710 -13.24 -11.82 -26.71
C SER A 710 -12.75 -10.39 -26.51
N ALA A 711 -13.10 -9.79 -25.38
CA ALA A 711 -12.59 -8.49 -24.98
C ALA A 711 -11.13 -8.62 -24.51
N PHE A 712 -10.26 -7.75 -25.03
CA PHE A 712 -8.80 -7.89 -24.98
C PHE A 712 -8.15 -6.52 -25.20
N ALA A 713 -7.58 -5.89 -24.17
CA ALA A 713 -7.00 -4.53 -24.27
C ALA A 713 -5.58 -4.50 -24.85
N GLY A 714 -4.95 -5.65 -25.08
CA GLY A 714 -3.52 -5.74 -25.39
C GLY A 714 -2.64 -5.40 -24.19
N ILE A 715 -1.32 -5.43 -24.38
CA ILE A 715 -0.36 -4.96 -23.38
C ILE A 715 -0.19 -3.47 -23.55
N ALA A 716 -0.41 -2.70 -22.49
CA ALA A 716 -0.28 -1.24 -22.51
C ALA A 716 0.76 -0.76 -21.50
N ASN A 717 1.49 0.31 -21.81
CA ASN A 717 2.33 1.03 -20.86
C ASN A 717 2.18 2.53 -21.10
N LEU A 718 2.23 3.30 -20.01
CA LEU A 718 2.22 4.75 -20.06
C LEU A 718 3.63 5.26 -19.75
N THR A 719 4.25 5.90 -20.74
CA THR A 719 5.55 6.58 -20.55
C THR A 719 5.36 8.09 -20.59
N ARG A 720 5.85 8.79 -19.58
CA ARG A 720 5.96 10.25 -19.56
C ARG A 720 7.41 10.63 -19.71
N VAL A 721 7.71 11.61 -20.55
CA VAL A 721 9.07 12.13 -20.78
C VAL A 721 9.03 13.65 -20.73
N ASP A 722 9.80 14.30 -19.86
CA ASP A 722 10.07 15.75 -19.92
C ASP A 722 11.44 15.99 -20.54
N THR A 723 11.44 16.58 -21.73
CA THR A 723 12.63 16.84 -22.54
C THR A 723 13.49 18.00 -22.02
N ARG A 724 12.97 18.88 -21.15
CA ARG A 724 13.80 19.94 -20.50
C ARG A 724 14.70 19.36 -19.43
N THR A 725 14.16 18.39 -18.71
CA THR A 725 14.80 17.79 -17.54
C THR A 725 15.38 16.41 -17.85
N ALA A 726 15.13 15.91 -19.05
CA ALA A 726 15.41 14.54 -19.51
C ALA A 726 14.72 13.44 -18.67
N LYS A 727 13.70 13.81 -17.88
CA LYS A 727 13.05 12.92 -16.91
C LYS A 727 12.08 11.98 -17.59
N ALA A 728 12.06 10.71 -17.19
CA ALA A 728 11.15 9.73 -17.74
C ALA A 728 10.52 8.84 -16.66
N VAL A 729 9.22 8.62 -16.78
CA VAL A 729 8.49 7.67 -15.93
C VAL A 729 7.80 6.67 -16.83
N MET A 730 8.01 5.40 -16.56
CA MET A 730 7.19 4.35 -17.11
C MET A 730 6.31 3.79 -16.00
N SER A 731 5.02 3.65 -16.29
CA SER A 731 4.06 3.01 -15.37
C SER A 731 3.28 1.96 -16.13
N GLY A 732 3.09 0.81 -15.47
CA GLY A 732 2.15 -0.21 -15.91
C GLY A 732 0.69 0.22 -15.64
N PRO A 733 -0.28 -0.39 -16.33
CA PRO A 733 -1.67 -0.20 -16.01
C PRO A 733 -2.02 -0.90 -14.71
N PHE A 734 -3.03 -0.39 -14.02
CA PHE A 734 -3.79 -1.18 -13.07
C PHE A 734 -4.52 -2.30 -13.83
N VAL A 735 -4.25 -3.55 -13.45
CA VAL A 735 -4.81 -4.74 -14.10
C VAL A 735 -6.13 -5.11 -13.43
N ASN A 736 -7.24 -4.89 -14.15
CA ASN A 736 -8.59 -5.20 -13.68
C ASN A 736 -9.04 -6.62 -14.11
N GLY A 737 -9.28 -7.49 -13.14
CA GLY A 737 -10.05 -8.73 -13.32
C GLY A 737 -9.42 -9.76 -14.27
N ILE A 738 -10.20 -10.81 -14.62
CA ILE A 738 -9.76 -12.01 -15.36
C ILE A 738 -8.98 -11.61 -16.61
N ALA A 739 -7.67 -11.77 -16.51
CA ALA A 739 -6.75 -11.56 -17.59
C ALA A 739 -6.58 -12.88 -18.36
N LEU A 740 -6.46 -12.80 -19.68
CA LEU A 740 -6.02 -13.96 -20.46
C LEU A 740 -4.54 -14.16 -20.14
N ALA A 741 -4.22 -15.28 -19.48
CA ALA A 741 -2.84 -15.66 -19.25
C ALA A 741 -2.15 -15.83 -20.61
N LEU A 742 -0.98 -15.22 -20.78
CA LEU A 742 -0.19 -15.45 -21.99
C LEU A 742 0.29 -16.90 -21.96
N THR A 743 -0.03 -17.66 -23.00
CA THR A 743 0.49 -19.02 -23.16
C THR A 743 1.60 -19.06 -24.20
N SER A 744 2.47 -20.07 -24.12
CA SER A 744 3.48 -20.32 -25.14
C SER A 744 2.85 -20.54 -26.52
N THR A 745 1.62 -21.06 -26.61
CA THR A 745 0.88 -21.20 -27.88
C THR A 745 0.40 -19.85 -28.45
N ASP A 746 0.02 -18.89 -27.60
CA ASP A 746 -0.38 -17.54 -28.04
C ASP A 746 0.85 -16.69 -28.44
N VAL A 747 2.01 -17.01 -27.87
CA VAL A 747 3.27 -16.27 -27.99
C VAL A 747 4.29 -16.87 -28.98
N VAL A 748 4.32 -18.18 -29.17
CA VAL A 748 5.35 -18.93 -29.92
C VAL A 748 4.76 -19.77 -31.05
N GLY A 749 3.52 -19.50 -31.46
CA GLY A 749 2.87 -20.21 -32.56
C GLY A 749 3.45 -19.97 -33.97
N VAL A 750 4.78 -19.92 -34.20
CA VAL A 750 5.54 -20.41 -35.38
C VAL A 750 7.06 -20.30 -35.09
N VAL A 751 7.64 -21.20 -34.28
CA VAL A 751 9.11 -21.49 -34.35
C VAL A 751 9.38 -22.99 -34.55
N ASN A 752 8.36 -23.84 -34.49
CA ASN A 752 8.44 -25.22 -34.97
C ASN A 752 7.76 -25.35 -36.33
N ASN A 753 8.51 -25.02 -37.38
CA ASN A 753 8.49 -25.73 -38.66
C ASN A 753 9.85 -25.57 -39.34
#